data_AF-A0A182N0J8-F1
#
_entry.id   AF-A0A182N0J8-F1
#
_cell.length_a   1.000
_cell.length_b   1.000
_cell.length_c   1.000
_cell.angle_alpha   90.00
_cell.angle_beta   90.00
_cell.angle_gamma   90.00
#
_symmetry.space_group_name_H-M   'P 1'
#
loop_
_entity.id
_entity.type
_entity.pdbx_description
1 polymer ?
#
loop_
_entity_poly.entity_id
_entity_poly.type
_entity_poly.pdbx_seq_one_letter_code
_entity_poly.pdbx_strand_id
1 'polypeptide(L)'
;MAQATTVDLQHLLLRMYRTGASNEEKAAIDRELDELRRTTFTWRVCIMELERMNDHYVWFYMAATVERTINCDWTSLPEQDHLQIRHMLVNLYSNLSVTAPALQRNKIAGMIARIAFRQPDQFGEFVQYVQGVLGQKFMLGLGLVWAISDIVLATRGMHETSSLQRTFIEKAKAHAHPLLRAINEYCALFVTMLQGAVPEQLPGVISVASYEQNVTAIMDALQQCFIWIRLADVDASIVSNIAFLARGATTIRDGAIGAMNTLTELLYRNETLIPDAGRQLAIAVYEILDYAREEELDDLYHDKVCELMRLYIKRGWPFENPTGDITVERLLAKLLEYTENATTAHTLMDRFNVWTYVCGLHYGDDSDANVNGAIRPAIGPPFARALIGRLLRSMFFRTYRDLTQLDNKDLDEHENSERDRFLTMCIDLIMLLIGVFPIEMYEETLGWLVADTESPYRQGMNAFHKLVEQPMHLCQLLDPIQTLPDYLTASKLLMRMCSSRYGQSETLNAAVQQVTDEQIQLFVRFTNGVTRPRQLCNALKEVHRFDLSPLYAQLLRDIKQYMQFGPPRDDRVGQQGAVTLSTTVTTEAKAMVLMFLPFFLLNDTSVCWRDEWKPVADGAVTLLQFYVQNRLLGPVSTSEQVFQTLARAGIIDQKLHHLDARTAGQLQCVVCQCLLDLVEHDRARGLPSINHYLSFLASTVLQFPPAAVWTCLPPNEQRRTLLQQTGELVQLTTLLKCVETAFSGGKRVAMAASLYRIVGEVLGTCRSAIPATTWAAADAASCGLISALLDFCYTVVCVLHSQLDPRVMQDVLELLHSVFTAEETQGFHRFRSATTMLQTLCQMMKQPQNRTIMPAIVRVVLCEVLPIVGSDELYQQAMSGNNNNNNNNAANNNNNNNNNRQEGEECSYETACVELFRLLHDMLHHRWQFFVDTSPMQRMEPGSRTIVQPEAFVTIMNAYEHVLTTNHGFPTVVKQVLSSLETLGTLRLLFIVPLFFDQLMEGFMQSLLRLAISDHGAIHQEQIVKVLHAMAQVEPVKLNVVICAQGIRCDVNILQLLQRADDLPSFRMLLNEILNNAR
;
A
#
# COMPACT_ATOMS: atom_id res chain seq x y z
N MET A 1 -3.49 4.56 -59.94
CA MET A 1 -3.74 5.31 -58.70
C MET A 1 -3.21 4.56 -57.47
N ALA A 2 -3.65 3.32 -57.18
CA ALA A 2 -3.19 2.54 -56.01
C ALA A 2 -1.66 2.42 -55.85
N GLN A 3 -0.91 2.14 -56.92
CA GLN A 3 0.56 2.04 -56.87
C GLN A 3 1.30 3.38 -56.66
N ALA A 4 0.70 4.50 -57.05
CA ALA A 4 1.32 5.82 -56.83
C ALA A 4 1.19 6.22 -55.35
N THR A 5 0.00 6.02 -54.78
CA THR A 5 -0.29 6.30 -53.37
C THR A 5 0.52 5.45 -52.39
N THR A 6 0.91 4.21 -52.74
CA THR A 6 1.70 3.36 -51.85
C THR A 6 3.19 3.71 -51.84
N VAL A 7 3.75 4.14 -52.97
CA VAL A 7 5.15 4.61 -53.07
C VAL A 7 5.31 5.94 -52.32
N ASP A 8 4.35 6.85 -52.47
CA ASP A 8 4.34 8.12 -51.75
C ASP A 8 4.26 7.90 -50.23
N LEU A 9 3.44 6.93 -49.79
CA LEU A 9 3.30 6.57 -48.38
C LEU A 9 4.59 5.97 -47.79
N GLN A 10 5.26 5.10 -48.55
CA GLN A 10 6.54 4.52 -48.15
C GLN A 10 7.60 5.61 -48.00
N HIS A 11 7.62 6.59 -48.91
CA HIS A 11 8.55 7.72 -48.83
C HIS A 11 8.30 8.60 -47.59
N LEU A 12 7.03 8.87 -47.25
CA LEU A 12 6.66 9.62 -46.04
C LEU A 12 7.07 8.91 -44.75
N LEU A 13 6.74 7.61 -44.61
CA LEU A 13 7.08 6.82 -43.42
C LEU A 13 8.58 6.63 -43.26
N LEU A 14 9.32 6.38 -44.35
CA LEU A 14 10.78 6.32 -44.31
C LEU A 14 11.40 7.66 -43.91
N ARG A 15 10.78 8.79 -44.22
CA ARG A 15 11.25 10.12 -43.81
C ARG A 15 10.95 10.40 -42.33
N MET A 16 9.79 9.98 -41.85
CA MET A 16 9.35 10.10 -40.46
C MET A 16 10.28 9.35 -39.48
N TYR A 17 10.70 8.13 -39.84
CA TYR A 17 11.54 7.29 -38.99
C TYR A 17 13.06 7.48 -39.20
N ARG A 18 13.51 8.52 -39.93
CA ARG A 18 14.94 8.87 -40.02
C ARG A 18 15.46 9.38 -38.68
N THR A 19 16.65 8.93 -38.28
CA THR A 19 17.33 9.30 -37.02
C THR A 19 17.75 10.78 -36.94
N GLY A 20 17.57 11.58 -38.00
CA GLY A 20 17.90 13.01 -38.06
C GLY A 20 16.74 13.95 -38.43
N ALA A 21 15.49 13.46 -38.49
CA ALA A 21 14.33 14.31 -38.78
C ALA A 21 13.96 15.19 -37.57
N SER A 22 13.70 16.49 -37.79
CA SER A 22 13.31 17.41 -36.73
C SER A 22 11.90 17.10 -36.20
N ASN A 23 11.60 17.51 -34.96
CA ASN A 23 10.26 17.32 -34.39
C ASN A 23 9.17 18.04 -35.19
N GLU A 24 9.48 19.21 -35.77
CA GLU A 24 8.58 19.95 -36.66
C GLU A 24 8.29 19.19 -37.95
N GLU A 25 9.31 18.56 -38.54
CA GLU A 25 9.14 17.74 -39.75
C GLU A 25 8.29 16.49 -39.46
N LYS A 26 8.54 15.81 -38.33
CA LYS A 26 7.72 14.67 -37.91
C LYS A 26 6.25 15.06 -37.69
N ALA A 27 6.00 16.18 -37.02
CA ALA A 27 4.64 16.70 -36.81
C ALA A 27 3.95 17.17 -38.10
N ALA A 28 4.71 17.58 -39.13
CA ALA A 28 4.16 17.88 -40.45
C ALA A 28 3.80 16.59 -41.21
N ILE A 29 4.67 15.58 -41.18
CA ILE A 29 4.42 14.28 -41.81
C ILE A 29 3.24 13.57 -41.14
N ASP A 30 3.12 13.60 -39.81
CA ASP A 30 2.00 13.01 -39.08
C ASP A 30 0.65 13.64 -39.49
N ARG A 31 0.61 14.96 -39.72
CA ARG A 31 -0.60 15.64 -40.22
C ARG A 31 -0.97 15.18 -41.62
N GLU A 32 0.01 15.06 -42.52
CA GLU A 32 -0.21 14.60 -43.90
C GLU A 32 -0.68 13.13 -43.93
N LEU A 33 -0.11 12.29 -43.08
CA LEU A 33 -0.54 10.91 -42.87
C LEU A 33 -1.96 10.83 -42.30
N ASP A 34 -2.32 11.67 -41.34
CA ASP A 34 -3.68 11.69 -40.79
C ASP A 34 -4.73 12.22 -41.77
N GLU A 35 -4.38 13.14 -42.67
CA GLU A 35 -5.24 13.57 -43.77
C GLU A 35 -5.50 12.42 -44.76
N LEU A 36 -4.45 11.67 -45.13
CA LEU A 36 -4.57 10.49 -46.00
C LEU A 36 -5.42 9.37 -45.37
N ARG A 37 -5.40 9.23 -44.04
CA ARG A 37 -6.26 8.27 -43.33
C ARG A 37 -7.74 8.61 -43.40
N ARG A 38 -8.09 9.89 -43.53
CA ARG A 38 -9.49 10.37 -43.48
C ARG A 38 -10.21 10.30 -44.83
N THR A 39 -9.53 9.96 -45.92
CA THR A 39 -10.18 9.87 -47.24
C THR A 39 -10.97 8.56 -47.40
N THR A 40 -12.22 8.67 -47.88
CA THR A 40 -13.27 7.64 -47.82
C THR A 40 -13.01 6.33 -48.60
N PHE A 41 -12.02 6.31 -49.50
CA PHE A 41 -11.70 5.14 -50.33
C PHE A 41 -10.36 4.47 -50.00
N THR A 42 -9.61 5.00 -49.03
CA THR A 42 -8.25 4.52 -48.71
C THR A 42 -8.25 3.11 -48.14
N TRP A 43 -9.25 2.75 -47.33
CA TRP A 43 -9.33 1.44 -46.70
C TRP A 43 -9.40 0.29 -47.71
N ARG A 44 -10.06 0.46 -48.87
CA ARG A 44 -10.14 -0.56 -49.93
C ARG A 44 -8.76 -0.87 -50.51
N VAL A 45 -8.01 0.20 -50.82
CA VAL A 45 -6.65 0.10 -51.35
C VAL A 45 -5.73 -0.52 -50.30
N CYS A 46 -5.85 -0.12 -49.03
CA CYS A 46 -5.09 -0.70 -47.93
C CYS A 46 -5.29 -2.22 -47.83
N ILE A 47 -6.53 -2.72 -47.80
CA ILE A 47 -6.78 -4.17 -47.65
C ILE A 47 -6.25 -4.97 -48.84
N MET A 48 -6.39 -4.46 -50.07
CA MET A 48 -5.89 -5.14 -51.28
C MET A 48 -4.37 -5.25 -51.32
N GLU A 49 -3.65 -4.29 -50.75
CA GLU A 49 -2.18 -4.26 -50.78
C GLU A 49 -1.54 -4.93 -49.55
N LEU A 50 -2.28 -5.15 -48.44
CA LEU A 50 -1.76 -5.78 -47.21
C LEU A 50 -1.13 -7.16 -47.43
N GLU A 51 -1.60 -7.94 -48.40
CA GLU A 51 -1.04 -9.26 -48.73
C GLU A 51 0.31 -9.17 -49.47
N ARG A 52 0.58 -8.05 -50.14
CA ARG A 52 1.74 -7.88 -51.06
C ARG A 52 2.88 -7.08 -50.42
N MET A 53 2.62 -6.39 -49.31
CA MET A 53 3.55 -5.47 -48.68
C MET A 53 4.53 -6.16 -47.74
N ASN A 54 5.83 -6.05 -48.05
CA ASN A 54 6.92 -6.52 -47.19
C ASN A 54 7.44 -5.44 -46.22
N ASP A 55 7.15 -4.15 -46.45
CA ASP A 55 7.59 -3.06 -45.58
C ASP A 55 6.68 -2.98 -44.33
N HIS A 56 7.26 -3.27 -43.15
CA HIS A 56 6.51 -3.33 -41.90
C HIS A 56 5.86 -1.98 -41.54
N TYR A 57 6.50 -0.85 -41.82
CA TYR A 57 5.95 0.46 -41.47
C TYR A 57 4.71 0.78 -42.30
N VAL A 58 4.79 0.53 -43.61
CA VAL A 58 3.67 0.69 -44.54
C VAL A 58 2.54 -0.26 -44.17
N TRP A 59 2.88 -1.51 -43.82
CA TRP A 59 1.91 -2.52 -43.40
C TRP A 59 1.11 -2.08 -42.17
N PHE A 60 1.78 -1.59 -41.11
CA PHE A 60 1.09 -1.13 -39.90
C PHE A 60 0.27 0.12 -40.13
N TYR A 61 0.74 1.05 -40.96
CA TYR A 61 -0.06 2.21 -41.33
C TYR A 61 -1.34 1.80 -42.07
N MET A 62 -1.24 0.90 -43.04
CA MET A 62 -2.39 0.39 -43.80
C MET A 62 -3.38 -0.33 -42.87
N ALA A 63 -2.89 -1.21 -41.99
CA ALA A 63 -3.72 -1.89 -41.00
C ALA A 63 -4.39 -0.90 -40.03
N ALA A 64 -3.68 0.12 -39.56
CA ALA A 64 -4.24 1.16 -38.69
C ALA A 64 -5.31 2.02 -39.40
N THR A 65 -5.16 2.25 -40.70
CA THR A 65 -6.16 2.96 -41.51
C THR A 65 -7.47 2.18 -41.60
N VAL A 66 -7.37 0.86 -41.83
CA VAL A 66 -8.53 -0.05 -41.84
C VAL A 66 -9.16 -0.15 -40.46
N GLU A 67 -8.37 -0.30 -39.41
CA GLU A 67 -8.84 -0.34 -38.02
C GLU A 67 -9.55 0.95 -37.61
N ARG A 68 -9.02 2.12 -37.99
CA ARG A 68 -9.69 3.41 -37.78
C ARG A 68 -11.04 3.45 -38.49
N THR A 69 -11.12 2.95 -39.72
CA THR A 69 -12.39 2.89 -40.47
C THR A 69 -13.43 2.05 -39.71
N ILE A 70 -13.02 0.93 -39.09
CA ILE A 70 -13.87 0.06 -38.27
C ILE A 70 -14.24 0.72 -36.92
N ASN A 71 -13.34 1.50 -36.34
CA ASN A 71 -13.52 2.10 -35.02
C ASN A 71 -14.25 3.45 -35.04
N CYS A 72 -14.04 4.28 -36.05
CA CYS A 72 -14.53 5.65 -36.10
C CYS A 72 -15.61 5.86 -37.17
N ASP A 73 -15.42 5.32 -38.37
CA ASP A 73 -16.27 5.65 -39.52
C ASP A 73 -17.36 4.62 -39.80
N TRP A 74 -17.42 3.53 -39.02
CA TRP A 74 -18.28 2.36 -39.28
C TRP A 74 -19.76 2.71 -39.46
N THR A 75 -20.33 3.59 -38.63
CA THR A 75 -21.74 4.00 -38.69
C THR A 75 -22.07 4.88 -39.90
N SER A 76 -21.07 5.52 -40.50
CA SER A 76 -21.22 6.38 -41.68
C SER A 76 -21.14 5.62 -43.01
N LEU A 77 -20.67 4.37 -42.99
CA LEU A 77 -20.50 3.53 -44.18
C LEU A 77 -21.80 2.82 -44.59
N PRO A 78 -22.03 2.61 -45.90
CA PRO A 78 -23.16 1.84 -46.40
C PRO A 78 -22.99 0.33 -46.11
N GLU A 79 -24.09 -0.41 -46.00
CA GLU A 79 -24.06 -1.86 -45.71
C GLU A 79 -23.25 -2.68 -46.72
N GLN A 80 -23.21 -2.25 -48.00
CA GLN A 80 -22.39 -2.87 -49.04
C GLN A 80 -20.88 -2.81 -48.71
N ASP A 81 -20.44 -1.69 -48.13
CA ASP A 81 -19.04 -1.50 -47.73
C ASP A 81 -18.72 -2.32 -46.49
N HIS A 82 -19.65 -2.45 -45.53
CA HIS A 82 -19.49 -3.35 -44.38
C HIS A 82 -19.25 -4.80 -44.81
N LEU A 83 -20.08 -5.31 -45.72
CA LEU A 83 -19.95 -6.66 -46.28
C LEU A 83 -18.62 -6.83 -47.02
N GLN A 84 -18.21 -5.83 -47.79
CA GLN A 84 -16.97 -5.87 -48.53
C GLN A 84 -15.73 -5.88 -47.62
N ILE A 85 -15.70 -5.03 -46.57
CA ILE A 85 -14.62 -5.03 -45.57
C ILE A 85 -14.51 -6.42 -44.93
N ARG A 86 -15.65 -6.97 -44.47
CA ARG A 86 -15.69 -8.30 -43.85
C ARG A 86 -15.15 -9.37 -44.79
N HIS A 87 -15.65 -9.45 -46.03
CA HIS A 87 -15.20 -10.46 -46.99
C HIS A 87 -13.72 -10.33 -47.32
N MET A 88 -13.20 -9.11 -47.55
CA MET A 88 -11.79 -8.95 -47.89
C MET A 88 -10.86 -9.28 -46.72
N LEU A 89 -11.21 -8.90 -45.48
CA LEU A 89 -10.42 -9.27 -44.30
C LEU A 89 -10.48 -10.77 -44.00
N VAL A 90 -11.65 -11.40 -44.13
CA VAL A 90 -11.79 -12.86 -43.96
C VAL A 90 -10.98 -13.60 -45.02
N ASN A 91 -11.00 -13.16 -46.28
CA ASN A 91 -10.21 -13.77 -47.35
C ASN A 91 -8.70 -13.57 -47.10
N LEU A 92 -8.27 -12.37 -46.74
CA LEU A 92 -6.89 -12.07 -46.36
C LEU A 92 -6.43 -12.98 -45.21
N TYR A 93 -7.26 -13.10 -44.17
CA TYR A 93 -6.94 -13.90 -43.00
C TYR A 93 -6.85 -15.40 -43.31
N SER A 94 -7.80 -15.89 -44.11
CA SER A 94 -7.84 -17.30 -44.53
C SER A 94 -6.65 -17.67 -45.43
N ASN A 95 -6.10 -16.71 -46.18
CA ASN A 95 -4.97 -16.91 -47.07
C ASN A 95 -3.59 -16.74 -46.39
N LEU A 96 -3.52 -16.19 -45.17
CA LEU A 96 -2.26 -16.05 -44.42
C LEU A 96 -1.51 -17.39 -44.34
N SER A 97 -0.20 -17.33 -44.54
CA SER A 97 0.67 -18.47 -44.30
C SER A 97 0.73 -18.77 -42.79
N VAL A 98 0.96 -20.04 -42.45
CA VAL A 98 1.18 -20.45 -41.04
C VAL A 98 2.44 -19.78 -40.46
N THR A 99 3.36 -19.35 -41.33
CA THR A 99 4.61 -18.64 -41.00
C THR A 99 4.45 -17.12 -40.86
N ALA A 100 3.25 -16.57 -41.02
CA ALA A 100 3.03 -15.14 -40.89
C ALA A 100 3.40 -14.64 -39.47
N PRO A 101 4.04 -13.46 -39.33
CA PRO A 101 4.38 -12.89 -38.04
C PRO A 101 3.16 -12.79 -37.11
N ALA A 102 3.34 -13.18 -35.84
CA ALA A 102 2.25 -13.19 -34.85
C ALA A 102 1.57 -11.82 -34.72
N LEU A 103 2.34 -10.74 -34.80
CA LEU A 103 1.83 -9.37 -34.68
C LEU A 103 0.89 -8.99 -35.83
N GLN A 104 1.19 -9.44 -37.05
CA GLN A 104 0.35 -9.20 -38.23
C GLN A 104 -0.94 -10.03 -38.17
N ARG A 105 -0.81 -11.33 -37.84
CA ARG A 105 -1.94 -12.24 -37.64
C ARG A 105 -2.89 -11.71 -36.58
N ASN A 106 -2.38 -11.35 -35.40
CA ASN A 106 -3.19 -10.91 -34.28
C ASN A 106 -3.86 -9.56 -34.58
N LYS A 107 -3.20 -8.66 -35.31
CA LYS A 107 -3.80 -7.38 -35.73
C LYS A 107 -5.00 -7.58 -36.66
N ILE A 108 -4.89 -8.48 -37.65
CA ILE A 108 -6.01 -8.80 -38.55
C ILE A 108 -7.13 -9.53 -37.79
N ALA A 109 -6.80 -10.48 -36.92
CA ALA A 109 -7.77 -11.16 -36.07
C ALA A 109 -8.55 -10.17 -35.18
N GLY A 110 -7.85 -9.20 -34.58
CA GLY A 110 -8.45 -8.10 -33.80
C GLY A 110 -9.41 -7.25 -34.63
N MET A 111 -9.07 -6.92 -35.88
CA MET A 111 -9.97 -6.20 -36.78
C MET A 111 -11.23 -7.02 -37.12
N ILE A 112 -11.09 -8.32 -37.41
CA ILE A 112 -12.22 -9.21 -37.70
C ILE A 112 -13.14 -9.34 -36.47
N ALA A 113 -12.56 -9.54 -35.28
CA ALA A 113 -13.33 -9.60 -34.04
C ALA A 113 -14.00 -8.26 -33.71
N ARG A 114 -13.39 -7.11 -34.06
CA ARG A 114 -13.99 -5.78 -33.91
C ARG A 114 -15.20 -5.58 -34.83
N ILE A 115 -15.20 -6.17 -36.03
CA ILE A 115 -16.38 -6.20 -36.90
C ILE A 115 -17.51 -7.02 -36.24
N ALA A 116 -17.18 -8.19 -35.68
CA ALA A 116 -18.17 -8.99 -34.94
C ALA A 116 -18.73 -8.24 -33.72
N PHE A 117 -17.91 -7.42 -33.04
CA PHE A 117 -18.35 -6.53 -31.98
C PHE A 117 -19.34 -5.45 -32.45
N ARG A 118 -19.15 -4.90 -33.66
CA ARG A 118 -20.07 -3.92 -34.26
C ARG A 118 -21.38 -4.56 -34.74
N GLN A 119 -21.39 -5.86 -35.00
CA GLN A 119 -22.54 -6.61 -35.54
C GLN A 119 -22.89 -7.82 -34.65
N PRO A 120 -23.32 -7.61 -33.38
CA PRO A 120 -23.51 -8.69 -32.42
C PRO A 120 -24.61 -9.69 -32.81
N ASP A 121 -25.55 -9.31 -33.68
CA ASP A 121 -26.60 -10.21 -34.17
C ASP A 121 -26.05 -11.36 -35.02
N GLN A 122 -24.92 -11.14 -35.70
CA GLN A 122 -24.25 -12.13 -36.56
C GLN A 122 -23.16 -12.92 -35.81
N PHE A 123 -23.07 -12.75 -34.48
CA PHE A 123 -22.01 -13.39 -33.68
C PHE A 123 -22.03 -14.92 -33.76
N GLY A 124 -23.22 -15.54 -33.87
CA GLY A 124 -23.33 -17.00 -34.04
C GLY A 124 -22.67 -17.51 -35.32
N GLU A 125 -22.83 -16.81 -36.45
CA GLU A 125 -22.17 -17.16 -37.72
C GLU A 125 -20.65 -16.94 -37.62
N PHE A 126 -20.25 -15.89 -36.92
CA PHE A 126 -18.83 -15.62 -36.67
C PHE A 126 -18.18 -16.76 -35.87
N VAL A 127 -18.84 -17.30 -34.85
CA VAL A 127 -18.33 -18.46 -34.10
C VAL A 127 -18.19 -19.70 -34.98
N GLN A 128 -19.13 -19.96 -35.89
CA GLN A 128 -19.00 -21.06 -36.86
C GLN A 128 -17.81 -20.86 -37.79
N TYR A 129 -17.56 -19.61 -38.24
CA TYR A 129 -16.35 -19.28 -39.00
C TYR A 129 -15.08 -19.53 -38.18
N VAL A 130 -15.03 -19.12 -36.92
CA VAL A 130 -13.88 -19.39 -36.02
C VAL A 130 -13.63 -20.89 -35.88
N GLN A 131 -14.67 -21.70 -35.68
CA GLN A 131 -14.55 -23.16 -35.61
C GLN A 131 -14.02 -23.77 -36.92
N GLY A 132 -14.51 -23.28 -38.06
CA GLY A 132 -14.02 -23.71 -39.38
C GLY A 132 -12.54 -23.38 -39.61
N VAL A 133 -12.12 -22.16 -39.24
CA VAL A 133 -10.70 -21.75 -39.34
C VAL A 133 -9.85 -22.55 -38.37
N LEU A 134 -10.30 -22.81 -37.15
CA LEU A 134 -9.59 -23.64 -36.17
C LEU A 134 -9.30 -25.04 -36.73
N GLY A 135 -10.31 -25.68 -37.34
CA GLY A 135 -10.20 -26.98 -38.00
C GLY A 135 -9.19 -27.02 -39.15
N GLN A 136 -9.12 -25.96 -39.95
CA GLN A 136 -8.24 -25.89 -41.13
C GLN A 136 -6.82 -25.40 -40.81
N LYS A 137 -6.69 -24.39 -39.95
CA LYS A 137 -5.46 -23.70 -39.58
C LYS A 137 -5.51 -23.34 -38.09
N PHE A 138 -5.02 -24.24 -37.25
CA PHE A 138 -5.11 -24.19 -35.79
C PHE A 138 -4.69 -22.84 -35.19
N MET A 139 -3.48 -22.37 -35.52
CA MET A 139 -2.94 -21.11 -34.97
C MET A 139 -3.71 -19.86 -35.40
N LEU A 140 -4.37 -19.88 -36.57
CA LEU A 140 -5.22 -18.76 -37.00
C LEU A 140 -6.57 -18.80 -36.27
N GLY A 141 -7.18 -19.97 -36.14
CA GLY A 141 -8.44 -20.11 -35.39
C GLY A 141 -8.26 -19.67 -33.93
N LEU A 142 -7.14 -20.07 -33.31
CA LEU A 142 -6.80 -19.68 -31.94
C LEU A 142 -6.57 -18.16 -31.79
N GLY A 143 -5.96 -17.52 -32.80
CA GLY A 143 -5.82 -16.06 -32.83
C GLY A 143 -7.16 -15.31 -32.85
N LEU A 144 -8.18 -15.86 -33.51
CA LEU A 144 -9.54 -15.30 -33.48
C LEU A 144 -10.21 -15.51 -32.11
N VAL A 145 -10.03 -16.68 -31.48
CA VAL A 145 -10.51 -16.93 -30.10
C VAL A 145 -9.90 -15.92 -29.13
N TRP A 146 -8.58 -15.71 -29.22
CA TRP A 146 -7.87 -14.73 -28.40
C TRP A 146 -8.39 -13.31 -28.63
N ALA A 147 -8.62 -12.92 -29.90
CA ALA A 147 -9.16 -11.61 -30.24
C ALA A 147 -10.59 -11.38 -29.70
N ILE A 148 -11.42 -12.42 -29.61
CA ILE A 148 -12.73 -12.34 -28.93
C ILE A 148 -12.53 -12.02 -27.45
N SER A 149 -11.66 -12.77 -26.77
CA SER A 149 -11.37 -12.56 -25.35
C SER A 149 -10.84 -11.16 -25.07
N ASP A 150 -9.89 -10.66 -25.87
CA ASP A 150 -9.31 -9.31 -25.73
C ASP A 150 -10.39 -8.21 -25.79
N ILE A 151 -11.35 -8.32 -26.71
CA ILE A 151 -12.47 -7.36 -26.80
C ILE A 151 -13.38 -7.44 -25.58
N VAL A 152 -13.70 -8.64 -25.09
CA VAL A 152 -14.53 -8.83 -23.90
C VAL A 152 -13.85 -8.28 -22.65
N LEU A 153 -12.53 -8.36 -22.55
CA LEU A 153 -11.78 -7.89 -21.39
C LEU A 153 -11.52 -6.39 -21.42
N ALA A 154 -11.18 -5.83 -22.58
CA ALA A 154 -11.03 -4.39 -22.78
C ALA A 154 -12.30 -3.60 -22.41
N THR A 155 -13.47 -4.24 -22.48
CA THR A 155 -14.77 -3.62 -22.15
C THR A 155 -15.11 -3.65 -20.65
N ARG A 156 -14.37 -4.37 -19.80
CA ARG A 156 -14.59 -4.40 -18.33
C ARG A 156 -14.05 -3.20 -17.58
N GLY A 157 -13.04 -2.50 -18.11
CA GLY A 157 -12.37 -1.37 -17.43
C GLY A 157 -13.06 -0.01 -17.55
N MET A 158 -14.18 0.08 -18.28
CA MET A 158 -14.90 1.33 -18.49
C MET A 158 -16.11 1.44 -17.54
N HIS A 159 -16.19 2.53 -16.77
CA HIS A 159 -17.24 2.78 -15.77
C HIS A 159 -18.67 2.89 -16.35
N GLU A 160 -18.83 3.03 -17.67
CA GLU A 160 -20.13 2.99 -18.36
C GLU A 160 -20.06 2.07 -19.59
N THR A 161 -20.60 0.86 -19.50
CA THR A 161 -20.71 -0.07 -20.63
C THR A 161 -21.80 0.40 -21.58
N SER A 162 -21.46 0.74 -22.83
CA SER A 162 -22.44 1.07 -23.88
C SER A 162 -23.40 -0.09 -24.15
N SER A 163 -24.59 0.20 -24.69
CA SER A 163 -25.60 -0.83 -25.01
C SER A 163 -25.04 -1.91 -25.95
N LEU A 164 -24.28 -1.51 -26.96
CA LEU A 164 -23.59 -2.41 -27.90
C LEU A 164 -22.62 -3.37 -27.18
N GLN A 165 -21.84 -2.85 -26.22
CA GLN A 165 -20.89 -3.67 -25.45
C GLN A 165 -21.61 -4.73 -24.60
N ARG A 166 -22.73 -4.36 -23.94
CA ARG A 166 -23.51 -5.34 -23.16
C ARG A 166 -24.07 -6.45 -24.06
N THR A 167 -24.68 -6.09 -25.18
CA THR A 167 -25.22 -7.07 -26.13
C THR A 167 -24.14 -7.99 -26.68
N PHE A 168 -22.96 -7.48 -27.02
CA PHE A 168 -21.84 -8.30 -27.47
C PHE A 168 -21.38 -9.29 -26.38
N ILE A 169 -21.19 -8.84 -25.14
CA ILE A 169 -20.78 -9.70 -24.03
C ILE A 169 -21.83 -10.80 -23.76
N GLU A 170 -23.11 -10.47 -23.82
CA GLU A 170 -24.20 -11.44 -23.68
C GLU A 170 -24.17 -12.50 -24.78
N LYS A 171 -24.00 -12.08 -26.04
CA LYS A 171 -23.88 -13.00 -27.19
C LYS A 171 -22.61 -13.85 -27.11
N ALA A 172 -21.47 -13.26 -26.72
CA ALA A 172 -20.22 -13.98 -26.51
C ALA A 172 -20.37 -15.07 -25.44
N LYS A 173 -21.00 -14.75 -24.30
CA LYS A 173 -21.33 -15.74 -23.26
C LYS A 173 -22.30 -16.81 -23.75
N ALA A 174 -23.31 -16.46 -24.53
CA ALA A 174 -24.27 -17.42 -25.08
C ALA A 174 -23.63 -18.44 -26.04
N HIS A 175 -22.57 -18.04 -26.76
CA HIS A 175 -21.84 -18.90 -27.69
C HIS A 175 -20.48 -19.39 -27.16
N ALA A 176 -20.25 -19.30 -25.84
CA ALA A 176 -18.99 -19.75 -25.22
C ALA A 176 -18.80 -21.27 -25.30
N HIS A 177 -19.87 -22.06 -25.09
CA HIS A 177 -19.80 -23.52 -25.06
C HIS A 177 -19.32 -24.14 -26.40
N PRO A 178 -19.83 -23.75 -27.58
CA PRO A 178 -19.28 -24.20 -28.87
C PRO A 178 -17.79 -23.90 -29.08
N LEU A 179 -17.31 -22.73 -28.61
CA LEU A 179 -15.91 -22.36 -28.69
C LEU A 179 -15.06 -23.27 -27.79
N LEU A 180 -15.46 -23.45 -26.53
CA LEU A 180 -14.77 -24.33 -25.58
C LEU A 180 -14.73 -25.78 -26.06
N ARG A 181 -15.82 -26.29 -26.63
CA ARG A 181 -15.87 -27.64 -27.20
C ARG A 181 -14.84 -27.83 -28.32
N ALA A 182 -14.76 -26.88 -29.25
CA ALA A 182 -13.81 -26.95 -30.35
C ALA A 182 -12.36 -26.90 -29.85
N ILE A 183 -12.07 -26.07 -28.84
CA ILE A 183 -10.74 -26.01 -28.20
C ILE A 183 -10.42 -27.32 -27.47
N ASN A 184 -11.40 -27.89 -26.77
CA ASN A 184 -11.23 -29.12 -26.01
C ASN A 184 -10.89 -30.34 -26.88
N GLU A 185 -11.37 -30.40 -28.13
CA GLU A 185 -10.97 -31.44 -29.10
C GLU A 185 -9.47 -31.42 -29.37
N TYR A 186 -8.85 -30.23 -29.42
CA TYR A 186 -7.40 -30.09 -29.52
C TYR A 186 -6.69 -30.39 -28.19
N CYS A 187 -7.27 -30.03 -27.04
CA CYS A 187 -6.72 -30.47 -25.74
C CYS A 187 -6.65 -32.00 -25.65
N ALA A 188 -7.72 -32.70 -26.06
CA ALA A 188 -7.74 -34.16 -26.11
C ALA A 188 -6.68 -34.72 -27.08
N LEU A 189 -6.52 -34.10 -28.27
CA LEU A 189 -5.47 -34.45 -29.21
C LEU A 189 -4.07 -34.30 -28.58
N PHE A 190 -3.80 -33.19 -27.91
CA PHE A 190 -2.53 -32.96 -27.24
C PHE A 190 -2.27 -33.97 -26.11
N VAL A 191 -3.30 -34.35 -25.36
CA VAL A 191 -3.22 -35.44 -24.37
C VAL A 191 -2.84 -36.76 -25.03
N THR A 192 -3.44 -37.13 -26.17
CA THR A 192 -3.07 -38.38 -26.87
C THR A 192 -1.63 -38.36 -27.38
N MET A 193 -1.14 -37.21 -27.84
CA MET A 193 0.25 -37.06 -28.25
C MET A 193 1.22 -37.13 -27.06
N LEU A 194 0.85 -36.55 -25.91
CA LEU A 194 1.62 -36.65 -24.67
C LEU A 194 1.75 -38.11 -24.19
N GLN A 195 0.70 -38.92 -24.41
CA GLN A 195 0.70 -40.37 -24.12
C GLN A 195 1.52 -41.19 -25.13
N GLY A 196 2.11 -40.56 -26.15
CA GLY A 196 2.92 -41.22 -27.18
C GLY A 196 2.13 -41.80 -28.36
N ALA A 197 0.81 -41.61 -28.41
CA ALA A 197 -0.05 -42.06 -29.50
C ALA A 197 -0.26 -40.94 -30.52
N VAL A 198 0.70 -40.73 -31.42
CA VAL A 198 0.61 -39.69 -32.47
C VAL A 198 -0.32 -40.17 -33.60
N PRO A 199 -1.42 -39.46 -33.92
CA PRO A 199 -2.30 -39.80 -35.04
C PRO A 199 -1.59 -39.72 -36.39
N GLU A 200 -1.97 -40.58 -37.35
CA GLU A 200 -1.40 -40.60 -38.71
C GLU A 200 -1.64 -39.29 -39.50
N GLN A 201 -2.70 -38.54 -39.17
CA GLN A 201 -3.03 -37.24 -39.76
C GLN A 201 -3.38 -36.24 -38.66
N LEU A 202 -2.59 -35.17 -38.54
CA LEU A 202 -2.84 -34.08 -37.60
C LEU A 202 -3.78 -33.02 -38.21
N PRO A 203 -4.87 -32.63 -37.54
CA PRO A 203 -5.75 -31.56 -38.01
C PRO A 203 -5.07 -30.19 -37.91
N GLY A 204 -5.54 -29.21 -38.69
CA GLY A 204 -5.18 -27.79 -38.51
C GLY A 204 -3.73 -27.40 -38.87
N VAL A 205 -3.01 -28.19 -39.68
CA VAL A 205 -1.58 -27.96 -40.05
C VAL A 205 -0.66 -27.95 -38.81
N ILE A 206 -0.98 -28.75 -37.79
CA ILE A 206 -0.14 -28.90 -36.59
C ILE A 206 1.08 -29.75 -36.94
N SER A 207 2.27 -29.28 -36.54
CA SER A 207 3.52 -30.04 -36.61
C SER A 207 3.93 -30.55 -35.23
N VAL A 208 4.44 -31.78 -35.17
CA VAL A 208 5.01 -32.37 -33.94
C VAL A 208 6.14 -31.50 -33.36
N ALA A 209 6.93 -30.85 -34.21
CA ALA A 209 8.01 -29.95 -33.78
C ALA A 209 7.50 -28.68 -33.07
N SER A 210 6.24 -28.30 -33.31
CA SER A 210 5.59 -27.14 -32.68
C SER A 210 4.67 -27.53 -31.52
N TYR A 211 4.70 -28.79 -31.08
CA TYR A 211 3.77 -29.35 -30.09
C TYR A 211 3.71 -28.52 -28.80
N GLU A 212 4.85 -28.27 -28.14
CA GLU A 212 4.89 -27.48 -26.91
C GLU A 212 4.38 -26.05 -27.12
N GLN A 213 4.82 -25.37 -28.18
CA GLN A 213 4.36 -24.03 -28.52
C GLN A 213 2.83 -23.97 -28.74
N ASN A 214 2.27 -25.00 -29.38
CA ASN A 214 0.83 -25.10 -29.60
C ASN A 214 0.07 -25.36 -28.29
N VAL A 215 0.63 -26.17 -27.37
CA VAL A 215 0.07 -26.39 -26.03
C VAL A 215 0.11 -25.10 -25.21
N THR A 216 1.24 -24.37 -25.20
CA THR A 216 1.32 -23.07 -24.50
C THR A 216 0.29 -22.08 -25.06
N ALA A 217 0.20 -21.95 -26.39
CA ALA A 217 -0.74 -21.02 -27.02
C ALA A 217 -2.21 -21.34 -26.70
N ILE A 218 -2.60 -22.63 -26.68
CA ILE A 218 -3.98 -23.02 -26.35
C ILE A 218 -4.28 -22.82 -24.87
N MET A 219 -3.30 -23.04 -23.98
CA MET A 219 -3.45 -22.73 -22.55
C MET A 219 -3.62 -21.23 -22.33
N ASP A 220 -2.81 -20.37 -22.95
CA ASP A 220 -2.95 -18.91 -22.85
C ASP A 220 -4.34 -18.44 -23.31
N ALA A 221 -4.84 -19.00 -24.42
CA ALA A 221 -6.17 -18.68 -24.93
C ALA A 221 -7.29 -19.16 -23.99
N LEU A 222 -7.14 -20.34 -23.37
CA LEU A 222 -8.09 -20.87 -22.40
C LEU A 222 -8.11 -20.08 -21.10
N GLN A 223 -6.94 -19.69 -20.59
CA GLN A 223 -6.82 -18.82 -19.42
C GLN A 223 -7.61 -17.52 -19.65
N GLN A 224 -7.38 -16.86 -20.79
CA GLN A 224 -8.12 -15.63 -21.15
C GLN A 224 -9.63 -15.86 -21.29
N CYS A 225 -10.05 -16.99 -21.86
CA CYS A 225 -11.45 -17.38 -21.96
C CYS A 225 -12.12 -17.54 -20.58
N PHE A 226 -11.43 -18.19 -19.62
CA PHE A 226 -11.98 -18.45 -18.28
C PHE A 226 -12.20 -17.19 -17.43
N ILE A 227 -11.57 -16.06 -17.78
CA ILE A 227 -11.82 -14.78 -17.11
C ILE A 227 -13.27 -14.30 -17.34
N TRP A 228 -13.89 -14.61 -18.49
CA TRP A 228 -15.19 -14.02 -18.88
C TRP A 228 -16.33 -14.99 -19.21
N ILE A 229 -16.04 -16.25 -19.54
CA ILE A 229 -17.06 -17.29 -19.80
C ILE A 229 -17.87 -17.59 -18.52
N ARG A 230 -19.08 -18.12 -18.58
CA ARG A 230 -19.77 -18.59 -17.36
C ARG A 230 -19.19 -19.93 -16.94
N LEU A 231 -18.89 -20.12 -15.65
CA LEU A 231 -18.35 -21.41 -15.19
C LEU A 231 -19.33 -22.59 -15.40
N ALA A 232 -20.61 -22.29 -15.65
CA ALA A 232 -21.64 -23.24 -16.07
C ALA A 232 -21.47 -23.77 -17.50
N ASP A 233 -20.61 -23.17 -18.33
CA ASP A 233 -20.35 -23.61 -19.70
C ASP A 233 -19.07 -24.49 -19.79
N VAL A 234 -18.36 -24.70 -18.65
CA VAL A 234 -17.11 -25.47 -18.57
C VAL A 234 -17.41 -26.94 -18.28
N ASP A 235 -17.11 -27.80 -19.24
CA ASP A 235 -17.33 -29.25 -19.12
C ASP A 235 -16.25 -29.96 -18.27
N ALA A 236 -16.59 -31.13 -17.74
CA ALA A 236 -15.65 -31.95 -16.98
C ALA A 236 -14.47 -32.46 -17.82
N SER A 237 -14.69 -32.72 -19.12
CA SER A 237 -13.67 -33.24 -20.03
C SER A 237 -12.54 -32.25 -20.29
N ILE A 238 -12.86 -30.94 -20.40
CA ILE A 238 -11.83 -29.92 -20.62
C ILE A 238 -10.95 -29.76 -19.38
N VAL A 239 -11.53 -29.78 -18.18
CA VAL A 239 -10.77 -29.75 -16.92
C VAL A 239 -9.85 -30.96 -16.82
N SER A 240 -10.35 -32.16 -17.14
CA SER A 240 -9.56 -33.39 -17.14
C SER A 240 -8.40 -33.36 -18.15
N ASN A 241 -8.64 -32.86 -19.37
CA ASN A 241 -7.58 -32.74 -20.38
C ASN A 241 -6.50 -31.73 -19.98
N ILE A 242 -6.89 -30.57 -19.44
CA ILE A 242 -5.94 -29.57 -18.93
C ILE A 242 -5.13 -30.17 -17.77
N ALA A 243 -5.77 -30.89 -16.85
CA ALA A 243 -5.12 -31.55 -15.73
C ALA A 243 -4.08 -32.59 -16.18
N PHE A 244 -4.38 -33.35 -17.24
CA PHE A 244 -3.43 -34.29 -17.80
C PHE A 244 -2.21 -33.58 -18.41
N LEU A 245 -2.43 -32.49 -19.14
CA LEU A 245 -1.33 -31.67 -19.70
C LEU A 245 -0.49 -31.00 -18.60
N ALA A 246 -1.10 -30.60 -17.49
CA ALA A 246 -0.38 -30.05 -16.32
C ALA A 246 0.60 -31.06 -15.70
N ARG A 247 0.35 -32.37 -15.85
CA ARG A 247 1.23 -33.46 -15.41
C ARG A 247 2.27 -33.87 -16.46
N GLY A 248 2.37 -33.14 -17.56
CA GLY A 248 3.33 -33.38 -18.64
C GLY A 248 4.65 -32.60 -18.51
N ALA A 249 4.97 -32.04 -17.34
CA ALA A 249 6.02 -31.04 -17.17
C ALA A 249 7.42 -31.48 -17.63
N THR A 250 7.73 -32.78 -17.57
CA THR A 250 8.99 -33.34 -18.07
C THR A 250 9.13 -33.29 -19.59
N THR A 251 8.03 -33.10 -20.33
CA THR A 251 8.00 -33.09 -21.81
C THR A 251 7.50 -31.78 -22.40
N ILE A 252 6.59 -31.09 -21.72
CA ILE A 252 5.99 -29.82 -22.14
C ILE A 252 6.05 -28.84 -20.97
N ARG A 253 7.27 -28.42 -20.59
CA ARG A 253 7.49 -27.60 -19.39
C ARG A 253 6.61 -26.34 -19.40
N ASP A 254 6.70 -25.55 -20.46
CA ASP A 254 5.99 -24.27 -20.53
C ASP A 254 4.48 -24.49 -20.72
N GLY A 255 4.11 -25.55 -21.44
CA GLY A 255 2.71 -25.96 -21.62
C GLY A 255 2.05 -26.43 -20.34
N ALA A 256 2.77 -27.18 -19.49
CA ALA A 256 2.29 -27.68 -18.20
C ALA A 256 2.10 -26.55 -17.19
N ILE A 257 3.02 -25.57 -17.17
CA ILE A 257 2.87 -24.34 -16.38
C ILE A 257 1.66 -23.54 -16.85
N GLY A 258 1.49 -23.37 -18.17
CA GLY A 258 0.30 -22.76 -18.76
C GLY A 258 -0.99 -23.48 -18.36
N ALA A 259 -0.98 -24.81 -18.33
CA ALA A 259 -2.12 -25.63 -17.90
C ALA A 259 -2.46 -25.41 -16.42
N MET A 260 -1.46 -25.35 -15.54
CA MET A 260 -1.68 -25.02 -14.13
C MET A 260 -2.27 -23.62 -13.96
N ASN A 261 -1.72 -22.60 -14.64
CA ASN A 261 -2.28 -21.23 -14.61
C ASN A 261 -3.73 -21.20 -15.11
N THR A 262 -4.05 -21.98 -16.14
CA THR A 262 -5.40 -22.11 -16.68
C THR A 262 -6.38 -22.72 -15.65
N LEU A 263 -5.96 -23.75 -14.90
CA LEU A 263 -6.77 -24.32 -13.81
C LEU A 263 -6.93 -23.33 -12.65
N THR A 264 -5.85 -22.63 -12.30
CA THR A 264 -5.82 -21.61 -11.26
C THR A 264 -6.79 -20.45 -11.58
N GLU A 265 -6.94 -20.07 -12.84
CA GLU A 265 -7.90 -19.04 -13.28
C GLU A 265 -9.37 -19.39 -12.93
N LEU A 266 -9.72 -20.68 -12.96
CA LEU A 266 -11.06 -21.13 -12.54
C LEU A 266 -11.32 -20.87 -11.05
N LEU A 267 -10.26 -20.83 -10.23
CA LEU A 267 -10.34 -20.65 -8.78
C LEU A 267 -10.33 -19.18 -8.35
N TYR A 268 -9.82 -18.26 -9.16
CA TYR A 268 -9.86 -16.82 -8.85
C TYR A 268 -11.29 -16.27 -8.80
N ARG A 269 -12.25 -16.92 -9.47
CA ARG A 269 -13.63 -16.41 -9.60
C ARG A 269 -14.57 -16.88 -8.50
N ASN A 270 -15.40 -15.97 -7.98
CA ASN A 270 -16.40 -16.24 -6.93
C ASN A 270 -17.62 -17.05 -7.39
N GLU A 271 -17.55 -17.70 -8.54
CA GLU A 271 -18.61 -18.54 -9.11
C GLU A 271 -18.30 -20.02 -8.86
N THR A 272 -19.33 -20.86 -8.73
CA THR A 272 -19.18 -22.31 -8.58
C THR A 272 -19.16 -23.01 -9.94
N LEU A 273 -18.23 -23.93 -10.14
CA LEU A 273 -18.23 -24.86 -11.27
C LEU A 273 -19.43 -25.83 -11.21
N ILE A 274 -19.81 -26.37 -12.37
CA ILE A 274 -20.74 -27.50 -12.44
C ILE A 274 -20.17 -28.67 -11.62
N PRO A 275 -20.99 -29.45 -10.87
CA PRO A 275 -20.48 -30.50 -10.00
C PRO A 275 -19.52 -31.49 -10.66
N ASP A 276 -19.76 -31.90 -11.91
CA ASP A 276 -18.86 -32.80 -12.63
C ASP A 276 -17.50 -32.18 -12.93
N ALA A 277 -17.48 -30.93 -13.43
CA ALA A 277 -16.24 -30.20 -13.71
C ALA A 277 -15.48 -29.87 -12.43
N GLY A 278 -16.20 -29.52 -11.36
CA GLY A 278 -15.65 -29.32 -10.04
C GLY A 278 -15.01 -30.56 -9.43
N ARG A 279 -15.67 -31.73 -9.57
CA ARG A 279 -15.06 -33.02 -9.19
C ARG A 279 -13.78 -33.29 -9.96
N GLN A 280 -13.75 -33.06 -11.27
CA GLN A 280 -12.53 -33.21 -12.07
C GLN A 280 -11.42 -32.24 -11.65
N LEU A 281 -11.77 -31.01 -11.24
CA LEU A 281 -10.79 -30.07 -10.71
C LEU A 281 -10.17 -30.58 -9.39
N ALA A 282 -10.98 -31.15 -8.50
CA ALA A 282 -10.49 -31.74 -7.26
C ALA A 282 -9.60 -32.97 -7.51
N ILE A 283 -9.94 -33.81 -8.49
CA ILE A 283 -9.07 -34.92 -8.96
C ILE A 283 -7.75 -34.35 -9.49
N ALA A 284 -7.82 -33.32 -10.34
CA ALA A 284 -6.65 -32.67 -10.93
C ALA A 284 -5.68 -32.15 -9.86
N VAL A 285 -6.20 -31.45 -8.84
CA VAL A 285 -5.40 -30.94 -7.71
C VAL A 285 -4.67 -32.08 -6.99
N TYR A 286 -5.36 -33.19 -6.74
CA TYR A 286 -4.76 -34.38 -6.13
C TYR A 286 -3.67 -35.00 -7.02
N GLU A 287 -3.96 -35.24 -8.30
CA GLU A 287 -3.02 -35.88 -9.23
C GLU A 287 -1.79 -35.03 -9.52
N ILE A 288 -1.95 -33.69 -9.63
CA ILE A 288 -0.84 -32.76 -9.83
C ILE A 288 0.07 -32.74 -8.60
N LEU A 289 -0.50 -32.76 -7.40
CA LEU A 289 0.29 -32.83 -6.16
C LEU A 289 1.07 -34.15 -6.07
N ASP A 290 0.46 -35.28 -6.42
CA ASP A 290 1.13 -36.58 -6.38
C ASP A 290 2.24 -36.65 -7.45
N TYR A 291 2.01 -36.09 -8.64
CA TYR A 291 3.02 -35.98 -9.69
C TYR A 291 4.22 -35.10 -9.26
N ALA A 292 3.95 -33.92 -8.70
CA ALA A 292 4.98 -33.00 -8.22
C ALA A 292 5.82 -33.57 -7.06
N ARG A 293 5.31 -34.60 -6.36
CA ARG A 293 6.04 -35.30 -5.31
C ARG A 293 6.98 -36.37 -5.87
N GLU A 294 6.61 -37.03 -6.97
CA GLU A 294 7.34 -38.17 -7.54
C GLU A 294 8.47 -37.76 -8.48
N GLU A 295 8.26 -36.69 -9.25
CA GLU A 295 9.21 -36.23 -10.26
C GLU A 295 10.12 -35.11 -9.73
N GLU A 296 11.36 -35.07 -10.21
CA GLU A 296 12.27 -33.94 -9.97
C GLU A 296 11.96 -32.81 -10.96
N LEU A 297 11.19 -31.81 -10.51
CA LEU A 297 10.72 -30.68 -11.32
C LEU A 297 11.45 -29.39 -10.93
N ASP A 298 11.29 -28.34 -11.73
CA ASP A 298 11.89 -27.04 -11.45
C ASP A 298 11.10 -26.24 -10.40
N ASP A 299 11.78 -25.29 -9.75
CA ASP A 299 11.19 -24.48 -8.66
C ASP A 299 9.92 -23.74 -9.13
N LEU A 300 9.91 -23.23 -10.37
CA LEU A 300 8.76 -22.54 -10.94
C LEU A 300 7.51 -23.43 -11.02
N TYR A 301 7.66 -24.73 -11.32
CA TYR A 301 6.54 -25.65 -11.31
C TYR A 301 6.00 -25.84 -9.88
N HIS A 302 6.90 -26.02 -8.91
CA HIS A 302 6.54 -26.16 -7.49
C HIS A 302 5.81 -24.91 -6.94
N ASP A 303 6.23 -23.71 -7.34
CA ASP A 303 5.57 -22.45 -6.97
C ASP A 303 4.10 -22.44 -7.46
N LYS A 304 3.88 -22.91 -8.68
CA LYS A 304 2.55 -23.00 -9.29
C LYS A 304 1.68 -24.09 -8.69
N VAL A 305 2.26 -25.21 -8.27
CA VAL A 305 1.54 -26.22 -7.45
C VAL A 305 1.09 -25.59 -6.12
N CYS A 306 1.96 -24.82 -5.46
CA CYS A 306 1.61 -24.15 -4.21
C CYS A 306 0.54 -23.07 -4.41
N GLU A 307 0.57 -22.30 -5.50
CA GLU A 307 -0.48 -21.33 -5.87
C GLU A 307 -1.84 -22.01 -6.10
N LEU A 308 -1.87 -23.07 -6.93
CA LEU A 308 -3.08 -23.85 -7.22
C LEU A 308 -3.70 -24.42 -5.93
N MET A 309 -2.87 -25.03 -5.06
CA MET A 309 -3.32 -25.58 -3.78
C MET A 309 -3.89 -24.49 -2.87
N ARG A 310 -3.19 -23.35 -2.70
CA ARG A 310 -3.65 -22.24 -1.86
C ARG A 310 -5.02 -21.74 -2.30
N LEU A 311 -5.23 -21.54 -3.60
CA LEU A 311 -6.49 -21.04 -4.14
C LEU A 311 -7.62 -22.07 -4.04
N TYR A 312 -7.31 -23.35 -4.23
CA TYR A 312 -8.28 -24.43 -4.06
C TYR A 312 -8.75 -24.51 -2.59
N ILE A 313 -7.82 -24.42 -1.64
CA ILE A 313 -8.13 -24.44 -0.20
C ILE A 313 -8.89 -23.17 0.21
N LYS A 314 -8.51 -21.99 -0.31
CA LYS A 314 -9.19 -20.71 -0.07
C LYS A 314 -10.68 -20.74 -0.45
N ARG A 315 -11.07 -21.62 -1.39
CA ARG A 315 -12.47 -21.86 -1.78
C ARG A 315 -13.27 -22.74 -0.80
N GLY A 316 -12.64 -23.23 0.27
CA GLY A 316 -13.31 -24.02 1.30
C GLY A 316 -13.62 -25.45 0.85
N TRP A 317 -12.70 -26.09 0.13
CA TRP A 317 -12.81 -27.50 -0.28
C TRP A 317 -14.11 -27.82 -1.02
N PRO A 318 -14.41 -27.14 -2.14
CA PRO A 318 -15.74 -27.21 -2.78
C PRO A 318 -16.20 -28.62 -3.18
N PHE A 319 -15.27 -29.59 -3.28
CA PHE A 319 -15.56 -30.99 -3.62
C PHE A 319 -14.74 -31.94 -2.73
N GLU A 320 -15.13 -32.10 -1.46
CA GLU A 320 -14.38 -32.85 -0.43
C GLU A 320 -14.14 -34.34 -0.73
N ASN A 321 -14.93 -34.96 -1.62
CA ASN A 321 -14.79 -36.36 -2.04
C ASN A 321 -15.16 -36.51 -3.53
N PRO A 322 -14.25 -36.19 -4.47
CA PRO A 322 -14.56 -36.26 -5.88
C PRO A 322 -14.67 -37.70 -6.40
N THR A 323 -13.92 -38.63 -5.80
CA THR A 323 -14.03 -40.08 -5.98
C THR A 323 -14.04 -40.75 -4.61
N GLY A 324 -14.52 -42.00 -4.51
CA GLY A 324 -14.48 -42.73 -3.24
C GLY A 324 -13.06 -42.95 -2.69
N ASP A 325 -12.05 -42.89 -3.56
CA ASP A 325 -10.64 -43.12 -3.21
C ASP A 325 -9.85 -41.84 -2.88
N ILE A 326 -10.33 -40.68 -3.35
CA ILE A 326 -9.72 -39.37 -3.13
C ILE A 326 -10.53 -38.63 -2.07
N THR A 327 -9.97 -38.50 -0.88
CA THR A 327 -10.56 -37.78 0.26
C THR A 327 -9.66 -36.62 0.68
N VAL A 328 -10.21 -35.64 1.41
CA VAL A 328 -9.41 -34.55 2.00
C VAL A 328 -8.28 -35.09 2.87
N GLU A 329 -8.51 -36.13 3.67
CA GLU A 329 -7.48 -36.75 4.50
C GLU A 329 -6.30 -37.29 3.68
N ARG A 330 -6.59 -37.94 2.54
CA ARG A 330 -5.54 -38.47 1.66
C ARG A 330 -4.79 -37.37 0.95
N LEU A 331 -5.47 -36.29 0.56
CA LEU A 331 -4.85 -35.09 0.00
C LEU A 331 -3.93 -34.41 1.02
N LEU A 332 -4.34 -34.31 2.28
CA LEU A 332 -3.50 -33.79 3.37
C LEU A 332 -2.28 -34.68 3.65
N ALA A 333 -2.43 -36.00 3.58
CA ALA A 333 -1.30 -36.93 3.68
C ALA A 333 -0.28 -36.69 2.57
N LYS A 334 -0.75 -36.55 1.32
CA LYS A 334 0.11 -36.22 0.17
C LYS A 334 0.75 -34.85 0.28
N LEU A 335 0.04 -33.85 0.82
CA LEU A 335 0.60 -32.53 1.08
C LEU A 335 1.70 -32.58 2.15
N LEU A 336 1.56 -33.43 3.17
CA LEU A 336 2.57 -33.61 4.20
C LEU A 336 3.83 -34.25 3.62
N GLU A 337 3.69 -35.35 2.87
CA GLU A 337 4.81 -36.00 2.15
C GLU A 337 5.49 -35.00 1.19
N TYR A 338 4.69 -34.22 0.44
CA TYR A 338 5.19 -33.15 -0.42
C TYR A 338 5.96 -32.10 0.38
N THR A 339 5.49 -31.69 1.57
CA THR A 339 6.19 -30.73 2.43
C THR A 339 7.51 -31.29 2.98
N GLU A 340 7.56 -32.60 3.25
CA GLU A 340 8.77 -33.28 3.73
C GLU A 340 9.87 -33.35 2.67
N ASN A 341 9.50 -33.47 1.40
CA ASN A 341 10.41 -33.51 0.25
C ASN A 341 11.05 -32.15 -0.12
N ALA A 342 10.90 -31.10 0.72
CA ALA A 342 11.47 -29.78 0.42
C ALA A 342 13.00 -29.80 0.54
N THR A 343 13.68 -29.32 -0.49
CA THR A 343 15.16 -29.36 -0.59
C THR A 343 15.83 -28.09 -0.09
N THR A 344 15.14 -26.94 -0.13
CA THR A 344 15.68 -25.62 0.25
C THR A 344 14.77 -24.92 1.26
N ALA A 345 15.32 -23.90 1.94
CA ALA A 345 14.54 -23.17 2.94
C ALA A 345 13.39 -22.35 2.30
N HIS A 346 13.60 -21.81 1.10
CA HIS A 346 12.58 -21.10 0.33
C HIS A 346 11.44 -22.05 -0.09
N THR A 347 11.76 -23.21 -0.69
CA THR A 347 10.73 -24.18 -1.09
C THR A 347 9.95 -24.72 0.12
N LEU A 348 10.60 -24.87 1.27
CA LEU A 348 9.92 -25.24 2.52
C LEU A 348 8.99 -24.13 3.01
N MET A 349 9.42 -22.86 2.92
CA MET A 349 8.60 -21.70 3.25
C MET A 349 7.32 -21.65 2.41
N ASP A 350 7.42 -21.85 1.09
CA ASP A 350 6.25 -21.85 0.20
C ASP A 350 5.28 -23.00 0.51
N ARG A 351 5.81 -24.18 0.82
CA ARG A 351 5.00 -25.34 1.22
C ARG A 351 4.31 -25.13 2.57
N PHE A 352 4.97 -24.52 3.55
CA PHE A 352 4.33 -24.11 4.81
C PHE A 352 3.29 -23.02 4.62
N ASN A 353 3.50 -22.10 3.68
CA ASN A 353 2.49 -21.11 3.33
C ASN A 353 1.19 -21.76 2.84
N VAL A 354 1.25 -22.91 2.14
CA VAL A 354 0.03 -23.68 1.82
C VAL A 354 -0.71 -24.14 3.09
N TRP A 355 0.02 -24.59 4.11
CA TRP A 355 -0.56 -25.04 5.39
C TRP A 355 -1.24 -23.91 6.18
N THR A 356 -0.87 -22.65 5.98
CA THR A 356 -1.56 -21.53 6.63
C THR A 356 -3.02 -21.49 6.16
N TYR A 357 -3.27 -21.65 4.85
CA TYR A 357 -4.62 -21.72 4.31
C TYR A 357 -5.38 -22.96 4.79
N VAL A 358 -4.72 -24.12 4.93
CA VAL A 358 -5.35 -25.34 5.49
C VAL A 358 -5.85 -25.09 6.91
N CYS A 359 -5.06 -24.38 7.73
CA CYS A 359 -5.40 -24.11 9.12
C CYS A 359 -6.33 -22.88 9.27
N GLY A 360 -6.47 -22.04 8.22
CA GLY A 360 -7.29 -20.82 8.23
C GLY A 360 -6.54 -19.55 8.66
N LEU A 361 -5.22 -19.52 8.50
CA LEU A 361 -4.35 -18.34 8.58
C LEU A 361 -4.08 -17.81 7.17
N HIS A 362 -4.39 -16.54 6.93
CA HIS A 362 -4.14 -15.88 5.65
C HIS A 362 -3.12 -14.75 5.86
N TYR A 363 -1.90 -14.93 5.34
CA TYR A 363 -0.86 -13.90 5.36
C TYR A 363 -0.97 -13.04 4.08
N GLY A 364 -1.12 -11.72 4.21
CA GLY A 364 -1.14 -10.74 3.11
C GLY A 364 -2.40 -9.86 3.03
N ASP A 365 -2.44 -8.94 2.05
CA ASP A 365 -3.50 -7.93 1.75
C ASP A 365 -4.88 -8.51 1.33
N ASP A 366 -5.16 -9.77 1.67
CA ASP A 366 -6.43 -10.46 1.41
C ASP A 366 -7.54 -9.97 2.37
N SER A 367 -7.80 -8.66 2.40
CA SER A 367 -8.90 -8.02 3.13
C SER A 367 -10.29 -8.42 2.60
N ASP A 368 -10.34 -9.01 1.40
CA ASP A 368 -11.54 -9.50 0.71
C ASP A 368 -11.89 -10.98 1.00
N ALA A 369 -11.23 -11.63 1.96
CA ALA A 369 -11.60 -12.97 2.38
C ALA A 369 -12.99 -12.97 3.03
N ASN A 370 -13.99 -13.24 2.20
CA ASN A 370 -15.40 -13.41 2.54
C ASN A 370 -15.51 -14.23 3.85
N VAL A 371 -15.98 -13.58 4.92
CA VAL A 371 -16.13 -14.07 6.31
C VAL A 371 -17.12 -15.25 6.44
N ASN A 372 -17.52 -15.84 5.32
CA ASN A 372 -18.39 -17.02 5.30
C ASN A 372 -17.57 -18.22 5.75
N GLY A 373 -17.76 -18.61 7.02
CA GLY A 373 -17.11 -19.71 7.73
C GLY A 373 -16.64 -20.84 6.83
N ALA A 374 -15.39 -20.74 6.36
CA ALA A 374 -14.74 -21.78 5.57
C ALA A 374 -14.75 -23.06 6.41
N ILE A 375 -15.33 -24.12 5.85
CA ILE A 375 -15.35 -25.45 6.44
C ILE A 375 -13.88 -25.86 6.62
N ARG A 376 -13.42 -25.86 7.87
CA ARG A 376 -12.07 -26.31 8.19
C ARG A 376 -12.07 -27.83 8.11
N PRO A 377 -11.14 -28.45 7.37
CA PRO A 377 -11.01 -29.89 7.43
C PRO A 377 -10.63 -30.27 8.85
N ALA A 378 -11.24 -31.34 9.38
CA ALA A 378 -10.86 -31.86 10.67
C ALA A 378 -9.46 -32.46 10.56
N ILE A 379 -8.43 -31.66 10.83
CA ILE A 379 -7.05 -32.15 10.89
C ILE A 379 -6.99 -33.17 12.03
N GLY A 380 -6.62 -34.40 11.73
CA GLY A 380 -6.47 -35.42 12.77
C GLY A 380 -5.28 -35.10 13.70
N PRO A 381 -5.35 -35.48 14.99
CA PRO A 381 -4.21 -35.36 15.91
C PRO A 381 -2.86 -35.92 15.38
N PRO A 382 -2.79 -37.06 14.66
CA PRO A 382 -1.51 -37.55 14.15
C PRO A 382 -0.90 -36.63 13.08
N PHE A 383 -1.71 -36.06 12.19
CA PHE A 383 -1.24 -35.10 11.19
C PHE A 383 -0.69 -33.83 11.83
N ALA A 384 -1.40 -33.32 12.84
CA ALA A 384 -0.96 -32.16 13.60
C ALA A 384 0.37 -32.40 14.31
N ARG A 385 0.55 -33.57 14.96
CA ARG A 385 1.83 -33.93 15.59
C ARG A 385 2.97 -34.01 14.58
N ALA A 386 2.75 -34.63 13.42
CA ALA A 386 3.76 -34.73 12.37
C ALA A 386 4.17 -33.35 11.83
N LEU A 387 3.18 -32.48 11.56
CA LEU A 387 3.40 -31.12 11.08
C LEU A 387 4.10 -30.25 12.14
N ILE A 388 3.66 -30.27 13.40
CA ILE A 388 4.35 -29.58 14.51
C ILE A 388 5.79 -30.07 14.63
N GLY A 389 6.03 -31.38 14.56
CA GLY A 389 7.37 -31.96 14.60
C GLY A 389 8.26 -31.47 13.45
N ARG A 390 7.72 -31.36 12.24
CA ARG A 390 8.44 -30.80 11.07
C ARG A 390 8.70 -29.30 11.22
N LEU A 391 7.70 -28.52 11.66
CA LEU A 391 7.83 -27.08 11.93
C LEU A 391 8.92 -26.82 12.98
N LEU A 392 8.89 -27.52 14.11
CA LEU A 392 9.91 -27.39 15.15
C LEU A 392 11.31 -27.70 14.63
N ARG A 393 11.48 -28.79 13.86
CA ARG A 393 12.79 -29.13 13.27
C ARG A 393 13.28 -28.09 12.25
N SER A 394 12.40 -27.31 11.65
CA SER A 394 12.76 -26.30 10.64
C SER A 394 13.11 -24.92 11.22
N MET A 395 12.77 -24.65 12.48
CA MET A 395 12.92 -23.32 13.09
C MET A 395 14.30 -23.04 13.71
N PHE A 396 15.12 -24.06 13.93
CA PHE A 396 16.39 -23.95 14.67
C PHE A 396 17.57 -24.38 13.80
N PHE A 397 18.68 -23.63 13.82
CA PHE A 397 19.91 -23.91 13.09
C PHE A 397 20.52 -25.26 13.45
N ARG A 398 20.35 -25.70 14.71
CA ARG A 398 20.79 -27.03 15.15
C ARG A 398 20.12 -28.18 14.39
N THR A 399 18.88 -28.00 13.96
CA THR A 399 18.08 -29.03 13.27
C THR A 399 17.94 -28.75 11.78
N TYR A 400 18.07 -27.48 11.36
CA TYR A 400 17.97 -27.06 9.97
C TYR A 400 19.00 -25.96 9.65
N ARG A 401 20.17 -26.38 9.14
CA ARG A 401 21.31 -25.47 8.89
C ARG A 401 21.08 -24.50 7.72
N ASP A 402 20.18 -24.86 6.80
CA ASP A 402 19.88 -24.08 5.60
C ASP A 402 19.04 -22.81 5.88
N LEU A 403 18.65 -22.56 7.14
CA LEU A 403 18.07 -21.28 7.58
C LEU A 403 18.92 -20.05 7.23
N THR A 404 20.21 -20.24 7.02
CA THR A 404 21.12 -19.20 6.54
C THR A 404 20.74 -18.66 5.17
N GLN A 405 20.04 -19.44 4.33
CA GLN A 405 19.59 -19.01 3.00
C GLN A 405 18.52 -17.91 3.09
N LEU A 406 17.71 -17.89 4.16
CA LEU A 406 16.67 -16.89 4.40
C LEU A 406 17.19 -15.63 5.10
N ASP A 407 18.48 -15.59 5.45
CA ASP A 407 19.10 -14.47 6.15
C ASP A 407 19.46 -13.36 5.14
N ASN A 408 18.46 -12.59 4.74
CA ASN A 408 18.62 -11.45 3.84
C ASN A 408 18.84 -10.14 4.63
N LYS A 409 19.52 -9.17 4.00
CA LYS A 409 19.69 -7.82 4.57
C LYS A 409 18.53 -6.88 4.26
N ASP A 410 17.62 -7.32 3.40
CA ASP A 410 16.51 -6.54 2.91
C ASP A 410 15.33 -6.73 3.86
N LEU A 411 14.98 -5.67 4.57
CA LEU A 411 13.88 -5.63 5.53
C LEU A 411 12.59 -5.19 4.84
N ASP A 412 11.47 -5.77 5.24
CA ASP A 412 10.14 -5.36 4.76
C ASP A 412 9.65 -4.05 5.42
N GLU A 413 8.43 -3.60 5.06
CA GLU A 413 7.79 -2.41 5.64
C GLU A 413 7.60 -2.47 7.16
N HIS A 414 7.76 -3.65 7.77
CA HIS A 414 7.66 -3.89 9.19
C HIS A 414 9.03 -4.15 9.84
N GLU A 415 10.13 -3.82 9.13
CA GLU A 415 11.51 -4.04 9.56
C GLU A 415 11.85 -5.53 9.81
N ASN A 416 11.11 -6.47 9.21
CA ASN A 416 11.35 -7.90 9.36
C ASN A 416 12.20 -8.44 8.20
N SER A 417 13.13 -9.33 8.53
CA SER A 417 13.85 -10.13 7.53
C SER A 417 12.97 -11.26 6.98
N GLU A 418 13.35 -11.84 5.83
CA GLU A 418 12.69 -13.04 5.30
C GLU A 418 12.71 -14.20 6.30
N ARG A 419 13.83 -14.36 7.02
CA ARG A 419 13.94 -15.32 8.12
C ARG A 419 12.95 -15.03 9.24
N ASP A 420 12.76 -13.78 9.65
CA ASP A 420 11.78 -13.43 10.69
C ASP A 420 10.35 -13.73 10.24
N ARG A 421 10.02 -13.51 8.96
CA ARG A 421 8.72 -13.88 8.38
C ARG A 421 8.51 -15.39 8.42
N PHE A 422 9.51 -16.17 8.00
CA PHE A 422 9.45 -17.63 8.07
C PHE A 422 9.25 -18.14 9.50
N LEU A 423 10.04 -17.63 10.46
CA LEU A 423 9.94 -18.02 11.87
C LEU A 423 8.58 -17.64 12.47
N THR A 424 8.06 -16.45 12.14
CA THR A 424 6.75 -16.00 12.61
C THR A 424 5.64 -16.89 12.06
N MET A 425 5.67 -17.21 10.76
CA MET A 425 4.74 -18.13 10.13
C MET A 425 4.74 -19.51 10.80
N CYS A 426 5.93 -20.06 11.06
CA CYS A 426 6.06 -21.34 11.75
C CYS A 426 5.49 -21.30 13.18
N ILE A 427 5.79 -20.24 13.95
CA ILE A 427 5.25 -20.05 15.31
C ILE A 427 3.73 -19.99 15.26
N ASP A 428 3.14 -19.19 14.37
CA ASP A 428 1.70 -19.01 14.28
C ASP A 428 0.97 -20.30 13.86
N LEU A 429 1.55 -21.07 12.93
CA LEU A 429 1.07 -22.40 12.58
C LEU A 429 1.09 -23.36 13.79
N ILE A 430 2.21 -23.41 14.53
CA ILE A 430 2.33 -24.22 15.74
C ILE A 430 1.26 -23.82 16.76
N MET A 431 1.11 -22.51 17.01
CA MET A 431 0.14 -21.98 17.97
C MET A 431 -1.30 -22.30 17.59
N LEU A 432 -1.63 -22.26 16.30
CA LEU A 432 -2.95 -22.59 15.82
C LEU A 432 -3.25 -24.09 15.93
N LEU A 433 -2.31 -24.95 15.54
CA LEU A 433 -2.45 -26.40 15.66
C LEU A 433 -2.64 -26.77 17.13
N ILE A 434 -1.71 -26.37 17.99
CA ILE A 434 -1.78 -26.64 19.44
C ILE A 434 -3.04 -26.03 20.08
N GLY A 435 -3.54 -24.91 19.56
CA GLY A 435 -4.77 -24.27 20.03
C GLY A 435 -6.04 -25.09 19.80
N VAL A 436 -6.07 -25.96 18.78
CA VAL A 436 -7.23 -26.79 18.40
C VAL A 436 -7.18 -28.18 19.04
N PHE A 437 -5.99 -28.68 19.37
CA PHE A 437 -5.78 -30.05 19.86
C PHE A 437 -5.71 -30.17 21.40
N PRO A 438 -5.78 -31.41 21.93
CA PRO A 438 -5.75 -31.67 23.37
C PRO A 438 -4.50 -31.15 24.10
N ILE A 439 -4.63 -30.92 25.41
CA ILE A 439 -3.59 -30.32 26.25
C ILE A 439 -2.30 -31.16 26.31
N GLU A 440 -2.37 -32.46 26.06
CA GLU A 440 -1.21 -33.34 26.03
C GLU A 440 -0.23 -32.97 24.90
N MET A 441 -0.73 -32.53 23.74
CA MET A 441 0.11 -32.08 22.62
C MET A 441 0.79 -30.74 22.93
N TYR A 442 0.09 -29.90 23.70
CA TYR A 442 0.64 -28.66 24.23
C TYR A 442 1.81 -28.96 25.19
N GLU A 443 1.60 -29.86 26.16
CA GLU A 443 2.60 -30.26 27.14
C GLU A 443 3.80 -30.97 26.49
N GLU A 444 3.57 -31.82 25.47
CA GLU A 444 4.63 -32.47 24.68
C GLU A 444 5.52 -31.44 23.99
N THR A 445 4.92 -30.44 23.33
CA THR A 445 5.67 -29.38 22.64
C THR A 445 6.45 -28.51 23.64
N LEU A 446 5.83 -28.18 24.77
CA LEU A 446 6.48 -27.42 25.85
C LEU A 446 7.64 -28.21 26.47
N GLY A 447 7.46 -29.51 26.68
CA GLY A 447 8.49 -30.43 27.15
C GLY A 447 9.68 -30.48 26.20
N TRP A 448 9.44 -30.57 24.89
CA TRP A 448 10.50 -30.53 23.88
C TRP A 448 11.33 -29.24 23.93
N LEU A 449 10.70 -28.10 24.24
CA LEU A 449 11.37 -26.81 24.31
C LEU A 449 12.13 -26.56 25.62
N VAL A 450 11.69 -27.10 26.76
CA VAL A 450 12.21 -26.71 28.10
C VAL A 450 12.77 -27.87 28.93
N ALA A 451 12.23 -29.08 28.79
CA ALA A 451 12.48 -30.18 29.72
C ALA A 451 13.84 -30.88 29.51
N ASP A 452 14.24 -31.07 28.25
CA ASP A 452 15.50 -31.74 27.92
C ASP A 452 16.73 -30.82 28.17
N THR A 453 17.81 -31.36 28.72
CA THR A 453 19.11 -30.65 28.83
C THR A 453 19.66 -30.28 27.46
N GLU A 454 19.28 -31.03 26.43
CA GLU A 454 19.58 -30.74 25.05
C GLU A 454 18.54 -29.85 24.34
N SER A 455 17.52 -29.33 25.03
CA SER A 455 16.52 -28.44 24.39
C SER A 455 17.14 -27.11 23.91
N PRO A 456 16.61 -26.48 22.84
CA PRO A 456 17.19 -25.24 22.29
C PRO A 456 17.19 -24.10 23.32
N TYR A 457 16.18 -24.05 24.17
CA TYR A 457 16.10 -23.08 25.27
C TYR A 457 17.19 -23.32 26.33
N ARG A 458 17.34 -24.56 26.83
CA ARG A 458 18.33 -24.89 27.87
C ARG A 458 19.76 -24.72 27.40
N GLN A 459 20.07 -25.14 26.17
CA GLN A 459 21.40 -24.98 25.59
C GLN A 459 21.77 -23.49 25.46
N GLY A 460 20.83 -22.67 24.99
CA GLY A 460 20.99 -21.22 24.92
C GLY A 460 21.15 -20.56 26.29
N MET A 461 20.30 -20.92 27.26
CA MET A 461 20.38 -20.42 28.63
C MET A 461 21.74 -20.77 29.26
N ASN A 462 22.22 -22.01 29.08
CA ASN A 462 23.54 -22.43 29.54
C ASN A 462 24.68 -21.68 28.83
N ALA A 463 24.56 -21.44 27.52
CA ALA A 463 25.52 -20.64 26.77
C ALA A 463 25.60 -19.21 27.31
N PHE A 464 24.45 -18.59 27.62
CA PHE A 464 24.40 -17.27 28.23
C PHE A 464 24.96 -17.23 29.65
N HIS A 465 24.65 -18.22 30.50
CA HIS A 465 25.26 -18.31 31.83
C HIS A 465 26.78 -18.37 31.75
N LYS A 466 27.31 -19.23 30.87
CA LYS A 466 28.74 -19.31 30.62
C LYS A 466 29.28 -17.96 30.13
N LEU A 467 28.59 -17.28 29.20
CA LEU A 467 29.00 -16.00 28.64
C LEU A 467 29.13 -14.91 29.70
N VAL A 468 28.22 -14.89 30.69
CA VAL A 468 28.27 -13.94 31.81
C VAL A 468 29.41 -14.25 32.77
N GLU A 469 29.68 -15.54 33.04
CA GLU A 469 30.73 -15.96 33.97
C GLU A 469 32.14 -15.78 33.40
N GLN A 470 32.34 -16.02 32.09
CA GLN A 470 33.65 -15.98 31.44
C GLN A 470 33.61 -15.28 30.05
N PRO A 471 33.33 -13.98 30.00
CA PRO A 471 33.06 -13.26 28.74
C PRO A 471 34.24 -13.33 27.76
N MET A 472 35.47 -13.11 28.23
CA MET A 472 36.67 -13.10 27.38
C MET A 472 37.11 -14.49 26.89
N HIS A 473 36.82 -15.55 27.65
CA HIS A 473 37.18 -16.92 27.27
C HIS A 473 36.22 -17.49 26.21
N LEU A 474 34.93 -17.18 26.33
CA LEU A 474 33.90 -17.63 25.38
C LEU A 474 33.85 -16.82 24.10
N CYS A 475 34.27 -15.55 24.14
CA CYS A 475 34.57 -14.81 22.91
C CYS A 475 35.68 -15.50 22.07
N GLN A 476 36.34 -16.56 22.54
CA GLN A 476 37.32 -17.33 21.75
C GLN A 476 36.81 -18.72 21.33
N LEU A 477 35.63 -19.15 21.80
CA LEU A 477 35.05 -20.47 21.54
C LEU A 477 33.81 -20.33 20.63
N LEU A 478 33.82 -20.99 19.47
CA LEU A 478 32.77 -20.89 18.44
C LEU A 478 31.46 -21.61 18.83
N ASP A 479 31.54 -22.74 19.52
CA ASP A 479 30.40 -23.65 19.74
C ASP A 479 29.22 -23.06 20.55
N PRO A 480 29.42 -22.26 21.62
CA PRO A 480 28.33 -21.73 22.44
C PRO A 480 27.59 -20.56 21.79
N ILE A 481 28.24 -19.84 20.87
CA ILE A 481 27.66 -18.66 20.21
C ILE A 481 26.66 -19.10 19.12
N GLN A 482 26.88 -20.26 18.50
CA GLN A 482 26.01 -20.82 17.47
C GLN A 482 24.61 -21.22 17.99
N THR A 483 24.44 -21.42 19.30
CA THR A 483 23.14 -21.81 19.91
C THR A 483 22.27 -20.60 20.31
N LEU A 484 22.82 -19.38 20.28
CA LEU A 484 22.12 -18.16 20.70
C LEU A 484 20.97 -17.74 19.75
N PRO A 485 21.06 -17.89 18.41
CA PRO A 485 19.92 -17.66 17.54
C PRO A 485 18.77 -18.63 17.83
N ASP A 486 19.08 -19.90 18.11
CA ASP A 486 18.07 -20.93 18.44
C ASP A 486 17.36 -20.63 19.76
N TYR A 487 18.09 -20.09 20.73
CA TYR A 487 17.50 -19.59 21.97
C TYR A 487 16.48 -18.48 21.74
N LEU A 488 16.77 -17.52 20.86
CA LEU A 488 15.86 -16.41 20.57
C LEU A 488 14.55 -16.93 19.99
N THR A 489 14.66 -17.81 19.01
CA THR A 489 13.50 -18.47 18.39
C THR A 489 12.71 -19.27 19.42
N ALA A 490 13.39 -20.03 20.29
CA ALA A 490 12.76 -20.81 21.35
C ALA A 490 12.05 -19.91 22.36
N SER A 491 12.67 -18.81 22.78
CA SER A 491 12.11 -17.84 23.72
C SER A 491 10.87 -17.16 23.15
N LYS A 492 10.89 -16.74 21.87
CA LYS A 492 9.71 -16.19 21.17
C LYS A 492 8.54 -17.18 21.13
N LEU A 493 8.80 -18.45 20.79
CA LEU A 493 7.78 -19.49 20.77
C LEU A 493 7.24 -19.78 22.19
N LEU A 494 8.12 -19.92 23.17
CA LEU A 494 7.75 -20.15 24.57
C LEU A 494 6.88 -19.02 25.11
N MET A 495 7.21 -17.77 24.82
CA MET A 495 6.40 -16.60 25.19
C MET A 495 4.98 -16.70 24.66
N ARG A 496 4.83 -16.96 23.35
CA ARG A 496 3.52 -17.07 22.71
C ARG A 496 2.72 -18.26 23.25
N MET A 497 3.36 -19.40 23.44
CA MET A 497 2.76 -20.54 24.11
C MET A 497 2.27 -20.12 25.49
N CYS A 498 3.16 -19.75 26.40
CA CYS A 498 2.86 -19.34 27.78
C CYS A 498 1.69 -18.35 27.87
N SER A 499 1.64 -17.36 26.96
CA SER A 499 0.57 -16.36 26.92
C SER A 499 -0.83 -16.89 26.58
N SER A 500 -0.92 -17.96 25.78
CA SER A 500 -2.19 -18.41 25.19
C SER A 500 -3.06 -19.24 26.12
N ARG A 501 -2.46 -20.02 27.02
CA ARG A 501 -3.13 -21.06 27.82
C ARG A 501 -2.83 -20.96 29.32
N TYR A 502 -2.24 -19.85 29.78
CA TYR A 502 -1.93 -19.63 31.19
C TYR A 502 -3.16 -19.84 32.09
N GLY A 503 -3.01 -20.58 33.18
CA GLY A 503 -4.09 -20.91 34.11
C GLY A 503 -4.90 -22.18 33.79
N GLN A 504 -4.66 -22.86 32.67
CA GLN A 504 -5.41 -24.07 32.28
C GLN A 504 -4.81 -25.40 32.77
N SER A 505 -3.51 -25.43 33.12
CA SER A 505 -2.85 -26.62 33.68
C SER A 505 -1.78 -26.23 34.72
N GLU A 506 -1.62 -27.04 35.76
CA GLU A 506 -0.60 -26.84 36.80
C GLU A 506 0.82 -27.03 36.27
N THR A 507 1.03 -27.97 35.35
CA THR A 507 2.33 -28.23 34.70
C THR A 507 2.77 -27.02 33.87
N LEU A 508 1.83 -26.43 33.12
CA LEU A 508 2.05 -25.23 32.32
C LEU A 508 2.38 -24.04 33.21
N ASN A 509 1.63 -23.85 34.31
CA ASN A 509 1.87 -22.76 35.25
C ASN A 509 3.26 -22.89 35.90
N ALA A 510 3.66 -24.11 36.27
CA ALA A 510 4.99 -24.37 36.82
C ALA A 510 6.11 -24.08 35.79
N ALA A 511 5.93 -24.49 34.53
CA ALA A 511 6.88 -24.19 33.46
C ALA A 511 6.98 -22.68 33.16
N VAL A 512 5.86 -21.96 33.13
CA VAL A 512 5.83 -20.50 32.97
C VAL A 512 6.56 -19.80 34.11
N GLN A 513 6.31 -20.21 35.36
CA GLN A 513 7.02 -19.69 36.53
C GLN A 513 8.52 -19.94 36.45
N GLN A 514 8.91 -21.17 36.13
CA GLN A 514 10.31 -21.56 35.99
C GLN A 514 11.02 -20.73 34.91
N VAL A 515 10.44 -20.62 33.71
CA VAL A 515 11.00 -19.83 32.60
C VAL A 515 11.08 -18.35 32.98
N THR A 516 10.03 -17.81 33.62
CA THR A 516 10.01 -16.41 34.09
C THR A 516 11.15 -16.13 35.08
N ASP A 517 11.32 -17.01 36.07
CA ASP A 517 12.38 -16.88 37.07
C ASP A 517 13.77 -16.99 36.44
N GLU A 518 13.97 -17.92 35.49
CA GLU A 518 15.23 -18.08 34.77
C GLU A 518 15.58 -16.86 33.93
N GLN A 519 14.62 -16.26 33.22
CA GLN A 519 14.83 -15.03 32.43
C GLN A 519 15.16 -13.82 33.30
N ILE A 520 14.46 -13.66 34.43
CA ILE A 520 14.74 -12.57 35.37
C ILE A 520 16.11 -12.76 36.02
N GLN A 521 16.45 -13.98 36.45
CA GLN A 521 17.77 -14.27 36.99
C GLN A 521 18.87 -14.02 35.95
N LEU A 522 18.63 -14.40 34.70
CA LEU A 522 19.55 -14.13 33.61
C LEU A 522 19.77 -12.63 33.42
N PHE A 523 18.69 -11.84 33.38
CA PHE A 523 18.76 -10.37 33.31
C PHE A 523 19.57 -9.75 34.46
N VAL A 524 19.31 -10.19 35.70
CA VAL A 524 20.03 -9.70 36.88
C VAL A 524 21.51 -10.09 36.81
N ARG A 525 21.83 -11.31 36.38
CA ARG A 525 23.23 -11.75 36.23
C ARG A 525 23.97 -10.96 35.14
N PHE A 526 23.33 -10.67 34.01
CA PHE A 526 23.92 -9.85 32.95
C PHE A 526 24.29 -8.46 33.42
N THR A 527 23.43 -7.86 34.24
CA THR A 527 23.57 -6.47 34.68
C THR A 527 24.48 -6.34 35.91
N ASN A 528 24.57 -7.39 36.73
CA ASN A 528 25.49 -7.48 37.88
C ASN A 528 26.87 -8.08 37.52
N GLY A 529 27.09 -8.47 36.26
CA GLY A 529 28.34 -9.04 35.78
C GLY A 529 29.50 -8.05 35.76
N VAL A 530 30.73 -8.57 35.70
CA VAL A 530 31.97 -7.75 35.67
C VAL A 530 32.06 -6.88 34.40
N THR A 531 31.46 -7.34 33.31
CA THR A 531 31.47 -6.65 32.01
C THR A 531 30.06 -6.15 31.69
N ARG A 532 29.91 -4.88 31.31
CA ARG A 532 28.59 -4.30 31.03
C ARG A 532 27.99 -4.88 29.74
N PRO A 533 26.65 -4.98 29.60
CA PRO A 533 25.99 -5.55 28.42
C PRO A 533 26.48 -4.98 27.08
N ARG A 534 26.65 -3.65 27.00
CA ARG A 534 27.14 -2.97 25.79
C ARG A 534 28.61 -3.30 25.46
N GLN A 535 29.45 -3.44 26.48
CA GLN A 535 30.85 -3.83 26.30
C GLN A 535 30.96 -5.27 25.79
N LEU A 536 30.09 -6.17 26.30
CA LEU A 536 29.99 -7.54 25.84
C LEU A 536 29.51 -7.63 24.38
N CYS A 537 28.50 -6.85 23.99
CA CYS A 537 28.07 -6.74 22.58
C CYS A 537 29.22 -6.32 21.67
N ASN A 538 29.95 -5.27 22.05
CA ASN A 538 31.06 -4.77 21.25
C ASN A 538 32.17 -5.82 21.10
N ALA A 539 32.54 -6.51 22.20
CA ALA A 539 33.55 -7.56 22.16
C ALA A 539 33.15 -8.72 21.23
N LEU A 540 31.91 -9.21 21.32
CA LEU A 540 31.42 -10.28 20.44
C LEU A 540 31.26 -9.85 18.99
N LYS A 541 30.89 -8.60 18.75
CA LYS A 541 30.81 -8.05 17.39
C LYS A 541 32.20 -7.93 16.76
N GLU A 542 33.20 -7.46 17.52
CA GLU A 542 34.58 -7.34 17.03
C GLU A 542 35.20 -8.71 16.74
N VAL A 543 34.94 -9.71 17.58
CA VAL A 543 35.59 -11.02 17.45
C VAL A 543 34.83 -11.97 16.51
N HIS A 544 33.49 -12.00 16.55
CA HIS A 544 32.66 -12.99 15.83
C HIS A 544 31.64 -12.38 14.86
N ARG A 545 31.61 -11.05 14.70
CA ARG A 545 30.57 -10.34 13.91
C ARG A 545 29.14 -10.65 14.37
N PHE A 546 28.96 -11.07 15.62
CA PHE A 546 27.65 -11.38 16.20
C PHE A 546 27.14 -10.21 17.03
N ASP A 547 25.96 -9.69 16.71
CA ASP A 547 25.33 -8.61 17.46
C ASP A 547 24.34 -9.16 18.50
N LEU A 548 24.62 -8.92 19.78
CA LEU A 548 23.75 -9.27 20.90
C LEU A 548 22.63 -8.25 21.15
N SER A 549 22.66 -7.08 20.51
CA SER A 549 21.68 -6.01 20.74
C SER A 549 20.22 -6.47 20.52
N PRO A 550 19.87 -7.21 19.45
CA PRO A 550 18.52 -7.73 19.26
C PRO A 550 18.06 -8.69 20.37
N LEU A 551 18.98 -9.48 20.92
CA LEU A 551 18.72 -10.42 22.01
C LEU A 551 18.40 -9.66 23.31
N TYR A 552 19.15 -8.61 23.64
CA TYR A 552 18.86 -7.76 24.79
C TYR A 552 17.52 -7.03 24.65
N ALA A 553 17.22 -6.53 23.45
CA ALA A 553 15.94 -5.89 23.17
C ALA A 553 14.78 -6.89 23.35
N GLN A 554 14.94 -8.14 22.88
CA GLN A 554 13.93 -9.17 23.09
C GLN A 554 13.77 -9.54 24.56
N LEU A 555 14.86 -9.75 25.30
CA LEU A 555 14.82 -10.06 26.73
C LEU A 555 14.02 -9.01 27.52
N LEU A 556 14.23 -7.71 27.23
CA LEU A 556 13.48 -6.62 27.85
C LEU A 556 11.98 -6.67 27.52
N ARG A 557 11.63 -7.01 26.26
CA ARG A 557 10.23 -7.21 25.85
C ARG A 557 9.60 -8.42 26.51
N ASP A 558 10.33 -9.53 26.61
CA ASP A 558 9.86 -10.77 27.22
C ASP A 558 9.61 -10.56 28.72
N ILE A 559 10.53 -9.90 29.45
CA ILE A 559 10.34 -9.56 30.88
C ILE A 559 9.06 -8.73 31.08
N LYS A 560 8.83 -7.73 30.22
CA LYS A 560 7.59 -6.94 30.26
C LYS A 560 6.36 -7.84 30.12
N GLN A 561 6.35 -8.73 29.13
CA GLN A 561 5.22 -9.62 28.85
C GLN A 561 5.02 -10.67 29.97
N TYR A 562 6.10 -11.25 30.52
CA TYR A 562 6.03 -12.16 31.66
C TYR A 562 5.39 -11.48 32.88
N MET A 563 5.71 -10.21 33.14
CA MET A 563 5.09 -9.42 34.21
C MET A 563 3.59 -9.15 33.98
N GLN A 564 3.09 -9.32 32.76
CA GLN A 564 1.67 -9.20 32.40
C GLN A 564 0.88 -10.52 32.56
N PHE A 565 1.51 -11.69 32.77
CA PHE A 565 0.82 -12.97 32.90
C PHE A 565 0.06 -13.14 34.23
N GLY A 566 -1.18 -12.67 34.32
CA GLY A 566 -2.11 -13.00 35.40
C GLY A 566 -3.27 -13.89 34.94
N PRO A 567 -4.04 -14.51 35.86
CA PRO A 567 -5.24 -15.24 35.48
C PRO A 567 -6.23 -14.30 34.77
N PRO A 568 -6.96 -14.76 33.72
CA PRO A 568 -8.00 -13.96 33.11
C PRO A 568 -9.07 -13.63 34.17
N ARG A 569 -9.54 -12.38 34.22
CA ARG A 569 -10.71 -12.02 35.04
C ARG A 569 -11.93 -12.74 34.48
N ASP A 570 -12.77 -13.30 35.36
CA ASP A 570 -14.11 -13.74 34.99
C ASP A 570 -14.87 -12.55 34.38
N ASP A 571 -15.23 -12.68 33.09
CA ASP A 571 -16.04 -11.72 32.35
C ASP A 571 -17.42 -11.59 33.01
N ARG A 572 -17.56 -10.60 33.90
CA ARG A 572 -18.86 -9.99 34.20
C ARG A 572 -18.98 -8.70 33.40
N VAL A 573 -19.55 -8.84 32.21
CA VAL A 573 -20.24 -7.83 31.38
C VAL A 573 -19.41 -6.59 31.02
N GLY A 574 -18.87 -6.59 29.79
CA GLY A 574 -18.96 -5.41 28.91
C GLY A 574 -17.88 -4.33 29.01
N GLN A 575 -16.70 -4.60 29.55
CA GLN A 575 -15.54 -3.72 29.35
C GLN A 575 -14.33 -4.53 28.89
N GLN A 576 -13.93 -4.32 27.64
CA GLN A 576 -12.69 -4.87 27.09
C GLN A 576 -11.48 -4.36 27.87
N GLY A 577 -10.58 -5.29 28.21
CA GLY A 577 -9.14 -5.04 28.26
C GLY A 577 -8.56 -4.45 29.55
N ALA A 578 -8.55 -5.22 30.64
CA ALA A 578 -7.56 -5.03 31.69
C ALA A 578 -7.03 -6.39 32.15
N VAL A 579 -5.90 -6.81 31.57
CA VAL A 579 -5.14 -7.98 32.03
C VAL A 579 -4.72 -7.72 33.47
N THR A 580 -5.09 -8.63 34.38
CA THR A 580 -4.64 -8.60 35.77
C THR A 580 -3.12 -8.81 35.79
N LEU A 581 -2.39 -7.89 36.44
CA LEU A 581 -0.94 -8.00 36.59
C LEU A 581 -0.55 -9.32 37.25
N SER A 582 0.55 -9.90 36.80
CA SER A 582 1.01 -11.20 37.28
C SER A 582 1.35 -11.21 38.77
N THR A 583 0.85 -12.24 39.47
CA THR A 583 1.31 -12.64 40.81
C THR A 583 2.51 -13.58 40.78
N THR A 584 2.97 -14.04 39.61
CA THR A 584 4.10 -14.99 39.50
C THR A 584 5.42 -14.31 39.83
N VAL A 585 5.62 -13.08 39.37
CA VAL A 585 6.84 -12.32 39.65
C VAL A 585 6.75 -11.63 41.01
N THR A 586 7.65 -12.00 41.93
CA THR A 586 7.73 -11.42 43.27
C THR A 586 8.02 -9.92 43.24
N THR A 587 7.58 -9.19 44.28
CA THR A 587 7.87 -7.74 44.41
C THR A 587 9.38 -7.48 44.47
N GLU A 588 10.15 -8.39 45.07
CA GLU A 588 11.61 -8.32 45.11
C GLU A 588 12.22 -8.45 43.71
N ALA A 589 11.77 -9.41 42.90
CA ALA A 589 12.21 -9.56 41.52
C ALA A 589 11.87 -8.32 40.67
N LYS A 590 10.67 -7.76 40.82
CA LYS A 590 10.26 -6.50 40.17
C LYS A 590 11.18 -5.33 40.58
N ALA A 591 11.56 -5.24 41.85
CA ALA A 591 12.46 -4.18 42.33
C ALA A 591 13.89 -4.37 41.83
N MET A 592 14.38 -5.62 41.77
CA MET A 592 15.69 -5.94 41.20
C MET A 592 15.78 -5.56 39.73
N VAL A 593 14.78 -5.92 38.91
CA VAL A 593 14.75 -5.53 37.50
C VAL A 593 14.84 -4.01 37.36
N LEU A 594 13.99 -3.27 38.10
CA LEU A 594 13.98 -1.80 38.07
C LEU A 594 15.35 -1.20 38.40
N MET A 595 16.03 -1.71 39.42
CA MET A 595 17.35 -1.24 39.86
C MET A 595 18.41 -1.30 38.74
N PHE A 596 18.34 -2.30 37.86
CA PHE A 596 19.33 -2.50 36.80
C PHE A 596 18.93 -1.91 35.43
N LEU A 597 17.67 -1.51 35.22
CA LEU A 597 17.22 -0.90 33.95
C LEU A 597 18.03 0.33 33.49
N PRO A 598 18.49 1.24 34.38
CA PRO A 598 19.29 2.39 33.96
C PRO A 598 20.57 2.02 33.20
N PHE A 599 21.16 0.85 33.43
CA PHE A 599 22.40 0.44 32.76
C PHE A 599 22.27 0.31 31.24
N PHE A 600 21.06 0.14 30.71
CA PHE A 600 20.81 0.10 29.26
C PHE A 600 20.68 1.49 28.63
N LEU A 601 20.58 2.54 29.45
CA LEU A 601 20.34 3.94 29.05
C LEU A 601 21.57 4.84 29.22
N LEU A 602 22.57 4.40 29.99
CA LEU A 602 23.79 5.14 30.27
C LEU A 602 24.83 5.01 29.14
N ASN A 603 25.59 6.09 28.90
CA ASN A 603 26.66 6.08 27.92
C ASN A 603 28.00 5.69 28.56
N ASP A 604 28.54 4.53 28.19
CA ASP A 604 29.92 4.16 28.53
C ASP A 604 30.87 4.76 27.50
N THR A 605 31.73 5.65 27.99
CA THR A 605 32.65 6.48 27.21
C THR A 605 33.51 5.66 26.24
N SER A 606 33.29 5.81 24.93
CA SER A 606 34.33 5.90 23.87
C SER A 606 33.81 5.69 22.43
N VAL A 607 32.57 5.28 22.20
CA VAL A 607 32.07 5.02 20.83
C VAL A 607 30.67 5.58 20.67
N CYS A 608 30.42 6.30 19.57
CA CYS A 608 29.09 6.81 19.18
C CYS A 608 28.01 5.75 19.44
N TRP A 609 26.86 6.19 19.94
CA TRP A 609 25.66 5.36 19.96
C TRP A 609 25.41 4.88 18.53
N ARG A 610 25.45 3.57 18.29
CA ARG A 610 25.11 2.98 16.99
C ARG A 610 23.61 2.79 16.92
N ASP A 611 23.01 2.96 15.75
CA ASP A 611 21.57 2.72 15.52
C ASP A 611 21.12 1.34 16.00
N GLU A 612 22.02 0.36 15.98
CA GLU A 612 21.84 -1.01 16.48
C GLU A 612 21.45 -1.11 17.97
N TRP A 613 21.84 -0.15 18.83
CA TRP A 613 21.51 -0.17 20.27
C TRP A 613 20.17 0.50 20.59
N LYS A 614 19.59 1.20 19.61
CA LYS A 614 18.30 1.90 19.75
C LYS A 614 17.17 0.96 20.22
N PRO A 615 16.97 -0.26 19.68
CA PRO A 615 15.91 -1.17 20.15
C PRO A 615 16.07 -1.60 21.60
N VAL A 616 17.30 -1.67 22.12
CA VAL A 616 17.58 -2.01 23.52
C VAL A 616 17.18 -0.85 24.44
N ALA A 617 17.56 0.37 24.07
CA ALA A 617 17.18 1.58 24.80
C ALA A 617 15.66 1.77 24.80
N ASP A 618 15.01 1.60 23.65
CA ASP A 618 13.55 1.67 23.51
C ASP A 618 12.84 0.59 24.36
N GLY A 619 13.38 -0.63 24.37
CA GLY A 619 12.88 -1.71 25.24
C GLY A 619 12.95 -1.36 26.72
N ALA A 620 14.06 -0.74 27.15
CA ALA A 620 14.25 -0.32 28.55
C ALA A 620 13.29 0.84 28.94
N VAL A 621 13.14 1.85 28.07
CA VAL A 621 12.19 2.96 28.30
C VAL A 621 10.75 2.45 28.31
N THR A 622 10.38 1.56 27.39
CA THR A 622 9.06 0.95 27.34
C THR A 622 8.74 0.16 28.60
N LEU A 623 9.73 -0.55 29.17
CA LEU A 623 9.57 -1.27 30.43
C LEU A 623 9.44 -0.28 31.60
N LEU A 624 10.24 0.78 31.68
CA LEU A 624 10.08 1.84 32.69
C LEU A 624 8.69 2.49 32.64
N GLN A 625 8.19 2.79 31.44
CA GLN A 625 6.85 3.31 31.24
C GLN A 625 5.79 2.32 31.72
N PHE A 626 5.96 1.02 31.43
CA PHE A 626 5.08 -0.04 31.92
C PHE A 626 5.03 -0.10 33.45
N TYR A 627 6.17 0.06 34.13
CA TYR A 627 6.24 0.13 35.60
C TYR A 627 5.36 1.26 36.15
N VAL A 628 5.52 2.48 35.62
CA VAL A 628 4.78 3.66 36.12
C VAL A 628 3.30 3.58 35.79
N GLN A 629 2.93 3.21 34.55
CA GLN A 629 1.53 3.09 34.13
C GLN A 629 0.75 2.06 34.94
N ASN A 630 1.38 0.92 35.27
CA ASN A 630 0.72 -0.20 35.94
C ASN A 630 0.98 -0.24 37.46
N ARG A 631 1.74 0.71 38.02
CA ARG A 631 2.03 0.82 39.46
C ARG A 631 2.57 -0.49 40.06
N LEU A 632 3.50 -1.14 39.36
CA LEU A 632 3.91 -2.53 39.62
C LEU A 632 4.49 -2.82 41.01
N LEU A 633 5.08 -1.83 41.67
CA LEU A 633 5.68 -1.93 43.01
C LEU A 633 4.78 -1.33 44.10
N GLY A 634 3.54 -1.00 43.74
CA GLY A 634 2.55 -0.33 44.60
C GLY A 634 2.21 1.09 44.11
N PRO A 635 1.07 1.64 44.56
CA PRO A 635 0.48 2.84 43.97
C PRO A 635 1.27 4.14 44.18
N VAL A 636 2.09 4.22 45.22
CA VAL A 636 2.89 5.43 45.56
C VAL A 636 4.39 5.13 45.51
N SER A 637 4.79 3.90 45.81
CA SER A 637 6.18 3.42 45.83
C SER A 637 6.79 3.28 44.44
N THR A 638 6.00 3.01 43.39
CA THR A 638 6.56 2.75 42.05
C THR A 638 7.22 3.99 41.46
N SER A 639 6.49 5.11 41.38
CA SER A 639 7.00 6.37 40.82
C SER A 639 8.16 6.93 41.66
N GLU A 640 8.12 6.74 42.99
CA GLU A 640 9.22 7.09 43.89
C GLU A 640 10.49 6.27 43.60
N GLN A 641 10.37 4.96 43.50
CA GLN A 641 11.52 4.08 43.26
C GLN A 641 12.08 4.23 41.84
N VAL A 642 11.22 4.41 40.84
CA VAL A 642 11.65 4.70 39.45
C VAL A 642 12.46 5.99 39.45
N PHE A 643 11.92 7.06 40.04
CA PHE A 643 12.61 8.35 40.11
C PHE A 643 13.95 8.24 40.86
N GLN A 644 13.97 7.64 42.06
CA GLN A 644 15.20 7.47 42.84
C GLN A 644 16.26 6.64 42.10
N THR A 645 15.85 5.62 41.36
CA THR A 645 16.75 4.75 40.59
C THR A 645 17.36 5.51 39.42
N LEU A 646 16.56 6.29 38.68
CA LEU A 646 17.06 7.15 37.61
C LEU A 646 17.96 8.29 38.14
N ALA A 647 17.61 8.85 39.31
CA ALA A 647 18.41 9.88 39.98
C ALA A 647 19.79 9.35 40.40
N ARG A 648 19.84 8.17 41.04
CA ARG A 648 21.10 7.52 41.44
C ARG A 648 22.00 7.19 40.25
N ALA A 649 21.40 6.87 39.10
CA ALA A 649 22.12 6.65 37.85
C ALA A 649 22.62 7.95 37.19
N GLY A 650 22.22 9.13 37.69
CA GLY A 650 22.59 10.42 37.11
C GLY A 650 21.88 10.76 35.79
N ILE A 651 20.78 10.06 35.48
CA ILE A 651 20.02 10.26 34.22
C ILE A 651 19.21 11.56 34.26
N ILE A 652 18.68 11.93 35.43
CA ILE A 652 17.80 13.09 35.60
C ILE A 652 18.54 14.40 35.36
N ASP A 653 19.84 14.45 35.67
CA ASP A 653 20.69 15.63 35.51
C ASP A 653 21.29 15.76 34.10
N GLN A 654 20.91 14.87 33.17
CA GLN A 654 21.42 14.82 31.80
C GLN A 654 20.31 15.06 30.77
N LYS A 655 20.67 15.70 29.65
CA LYS A 655 19.79 15.87 28.47
C LYS A 655 19.80 14.68 27.51
N LEU A 656 20.65 13.69 27.79
CA LEU A 656 20.71 12.40 27.09
C LEU A 656 20.93 12.53 25.57
N HIS A 657 21.77 13.47 25.13
CA HIS A 657 22.10 13.68 23.71
C HIS A 657 22.73 12.46 23.02
N HIS A 658 23.16 11.46 23.79
CA HIS A 658 23.65 10.20 23.25
C HIS A 658 22.54 9.25 22.83
N LEU A 659 21.30 9.43 23.29
CA LEU A 659 20.13 8.67 22.85
C LEU A 659 19.53 9.33 21.60
N ASP A 660 18.82 8.53 20.81
CA ASP A 660 17.87 9.04 19.82
C ASP A 660 16.88 10.01 20.51
N ALA A 661 16.60 11.14 19.86
CA ALA A 661 15.80 12.22 20.45
C ALA A 661 14.38 11.77 20.85
N ARG A 662 13.81 10.79 20.14
CA ARG A 662 12.51 10.19 20.47
C ARG A 662 12.59 9.33 21.73
N THR A 663 13.59 8.45 21.82
CA THR A 663 13.84 7.60 23.01
C THR A 663 14.11 8.46 24.24
N ALA A 664 14.93 9.51 24.10
CA ALA A 664 15.19 10.48 25.16
C ALA A 664 13.91 11.19 25.62
N GLY A 665 13.09 11.68 24.68
CA GLY A 665 11.82 12.34 24.98
C GLY A 665 10.82 11.42 25.70
N GLN A 666 10.75 10.14 25.33
CA GLN A 666 9.93 9.14 26.03
C GLN A 666 10.42 8.91 27.47
N LEU A 667 11.73 8.80 27.69
CA LEU A 667 12.28 8.66 29.04
C LEU A 667 12.02 9.90 29.90
N GLN A 668 12.17 11.09 29.33
CA GLN A 668 11.82 12.36 29.99
C GLN A 668 10.33 12.42 30.33
N CYS A 669 9.45 11.84 29.49
CA CYS A 669 8.03 11.71 29.81
C CYS A 669 7.79 10.84 31.05
N VAL A 670 8.51 9.71 31.16
CA VAL A 670 8.44 8.85 32.37
C VAL A 670 8.86 9.63 33.61
N VAL A 671 9.93 10.43 33.53
CA VAL A 671 10.37 11.29 34.65
C VAL A 671 9.30 12.32 35.02
N CYS A 672 8.68 12.97 34.03
CA CYS A 672 7.59 13.93 34.26
C CYS A 672 6.37 13.28 34.92
N GLN A 673 6.01 12.06 34.50
CA GLN A 673 4.94 11.28 35.10
C GLN A 673 5.24 10.96 36.57
N CYS A 674 6.48 10.55 36.88
CA CYS A 674 6.89 10.32 38.27
C CYS A 674 6.81 11.59 39.12
N LEU A 675 7.26 12.74 38.61
CA LEU A 675 7.20 14.02 39.33
C LEU A 675 5.75 14.43 39.64
N LEU A 676 4.83 14.29 38.67
CA LEU A 676 3.41 14.59 38.89
C LEU A 676 2.78 13.65 39.93
N ASP A 677 3.08 12.35 39.86
CA ASP A 677 2.61 11.37 40.84
C ASP A 677 3.08 11.71 42.26
N LEU A 678 4.35 12.10 42.43
CA LEU A 678 4.93 12.40 43.75
C LEU A 678 4.42 13.71 44.36
N VAL A 679 4.06 14.68 43.52
CA VAL A 679 3.43 15.95 43.95
C VAL A 679 2.00 15.72 44.46
N GLU A 680 1.21 14.88 43.79
CA GLU A 680 -0.15 14.53 44.26
C GLU A 680 -0.17 13.90 45.66
N HIS A 681 0.92 13.22 46.05
CA HIS A 681 1.01 12.46 47.31
C HIS A 681 1.81 13.19 48.41
N ASP A 682 2.09 14.49 48.24
CA ASP A 682 2.82 15.36 49.19
C ASP A 682 4.23 14.85 49.58
N ARG A 683 4.84 14.01 48.73
CA ARG A 683 6.20 13.45 48.89
C ARG A 683 7.28 14.26 48.17
N ALA A 684 6.93 15.43 47.64
CA ALA A 684 7.81 16.28 46.81
C ALA A 684 8.99 16.96 47.56
N ARG A 685 9.17 16.73 48.86
CA ARG A 685 10.17 17.46 49.68
C ARG A 685 11.59 17.16 49.19
N GLY A 686 12.25 18.16 48.61
CA GLY A 686 13.63 18.07 48.11
C GLY A 686 13.77 17.63 46.65
N LEU A 687 12.66 17.40 45.93
CA LEU A 687 12.65 17.06 44.50
C LEU A 687 12.58 18.32 43.63
N PRO A 688 13.16 18.32 42.40
CA PRO A 688 13.02 19.44 41.48
C PRO A 688 11.56 19.59 41.07
N SER A 689 11.07 20.83 41.01
CA SER A 689 9.72 21.08 40.47
C SER A 689 9.68 20.69 38.99
N ILE A 690 8.52 20.23 38.50
CA ILE A 690 8.34 19.89 37.09
C ILE A 690 8.70 21.07 36.17
N ASN A 691 8.37 22.30 36.58
CA ASN A 691 8.74 23.52 35.87
C ASN A 691 10.25 23.72 35.78
N HIS A 692 10.99 23.42 36.85
CA HIS A 692 12.44 23.51 36.85
C HIS A 692 13.06 22.47 35.92
N TYR A 693 12.56 21.23 35.97
CA TYR A 693 13.03 20.15 35.10
C TYR A 693 12.77 20.46 33.61
N LEU A 694 11.55 20.86 33.26
CA LEU A 694 11.23 21.22 31.88
C LEU A 694 12.02 22.47 31.40
N SER A 695 12.31 23.43 32.28
CA SER A 695 13.19 24.57 31.95
C SER A 695 14.63 24.14 31.72
N PHE A 696 15.12 23.17 32.50
CA PHE A 696 16.43 22.54 32.26
C PHE A 696 16.47 21.87 30.89
N LEU A 697 15.44 21.10 30.51
CA LEU A 697 15.37 20.45 29.20
C LEU A 697 15.38 21.46 28.05
N ALA A 698 14.58 22.54 28.15
CA ALA A 698 14.50 23.58 27.11
C ALA A 698 15.69 24.57 27.11
N SER A 699 16.62 24.48 28.06
CA SER A 699 17.60 25.54 28.30
C SER A 699 18.53 25.85 27.12
N THR A 700 18.88 24.90 26.23
CA THR A 700 19.74 25.21 25.08
C THR A 700 18.95 25.96 24.01
N VAL A 701 17.68 25.59 23.82
CA VAL A 701 16.74 26.32 22.94
C VAL A 701 16.49 27.73 23.43
N LEU A 702 16.30 27.91 24.73
CA LEU A 702 16.08 29.22 25.35
C LEU A 702 17.33 30.12 25.35
N GLN A 703 18.54 29.54 25.30
CA GLN A 703 19.82 30.26 25.27
C GLN A 703 20.37 30.44 23.85
N PHE A 704 19.50 30.37 22.83
CA PHE A 704 19.94 30.53 21.45
C PHE A 704 20.67 31.88 21.26
N PRO A 705 21.86 31.90 20.63
CA PRO A 705 22.64 33.13 20.49
C PRO A 705 21.89 34.19 19.66
N PRO A 706 21.88 35.47 20.08
CA PRO A 706 21.28 36.54 19.31
C PRO A 706 21.87 36.65 17.90
N ALA A 707 21.09 37.15 16.93
CA ALA A 707 21.49 37.25 15.53
C ALA A 707 22.87 37.89 15.30
N ALA A 708 23.21 38.93 16.08
CA ALA A 708 24.52 39.62 16.00
C ALA A 708 25.71 38.73 16.42
N VAL A 709 25.49 37.78 17.33
CA VAL A 709 26.52 36.83 17.79
C VAL A 709 26.58 35.64 16.84
N TRP A 710 25.43 35.18 16.34
CA TRP A 710 25.32 34.06 15.41
C TRP A 710 26.16 34.24 14.15
N THR A 711 26.09 35.42 13.52
CA THR A 711 26.84 35.74 12.29
C THR A 711 28.35 35.76 12.48
N CYS A 712 28.83 35.87 13.73
CA CYS A 712 30.25 35.90 14.06
C CYS A 712 30.84 34.52 14.42
N LEU A 713 30.00 33.48 14.57
CA LEU A 713 30.45 32.14 14.92
C LEU A 713 31.04 31.40 13.71
N PRO A 714 32.06 30.54 13.90
CA PRO A 714 32.59 29.70 12.83
C PRO A 714 31.55 28.63 12.39
N PRO A 715 31.57 28.20 11.11
CA PRO A 715 30.53 27.33 10.54
C PRO A 715 30.42 25.96 11.25
N ASN A 716 31.54 25.44 11.77
CA ASN A 716 31.54 24.18 12.52
C ASN A 716 30.84 24.30 13.89
N GLU A 717 30.92 25.47 14.53
CA GLU A 717 30.21 25.74 15.78
C GLU A 717 28.74 26.00 15.51
N GLN A 718 28.42 26.75 14.44
CA GLN A 718 27.04 26.93 13.98
C GLN A 718 26.36 25.58 13.72
N ARG A 719 27.00 24.68 12.95
CA ARG A 719 26.46 23.33 12.68
C ARG A 719 26.25 22.52 13.97
N ARG A 720 27.20 22.56 14.91
CA ARG A 720 27.06 21.85 16.20
C ARG A 720 25.89 22.40 17.02
N THR A 721 25.76 23.73 17.08
CA THR A 721 24.63 24.38 17.74
C THR A 721 23.32 23.99 17.06
N LEU A 722 23.21 24.05 15.73
CA LEU A 722 21.99 23.63 15.01
C LEU A 722 21.59 22.19 15.35
N LEU A 723 22.53 21.24 15.34
CA LEU A 723 22.23 19.84 15.69
C LEU A 723 21.75 19.67 17.14
N GLN A 724 22.36 20.39 18.09
CA GLN A 724 21.92 20.38 19.49
C GLN A 724 20.51 20.97 19.64
N GLN A 725 20.23 22.06 18.93
CA GLN A 725 18.91 22.71 18.93
C GLN A 725 17.83 21.80 18.34
N THR A 726 18.12 21.18 17.19
CA THR A 726 17.24 20.19 16.56
C THR A 726 16.94 19.03 17.51
N GLY A 727 17.96 18.48 18.17
CA GLY A 727 17.79 17.37 19.10
C GLY A 727 16.89 17.72 20.29
N GLU A 728 17.10 18.88 20.93
CA GLU A 728 16.23 19.32 22.04
C GLU A 728 14.82 19.65 21.59
N LEU A 729 14.65 20.23 20.41
CA LEU A 729 13.32 20.53 19.88
C LEU A 729 12.54 19.24 19.60
N VAL A 730 13.16 18.20 19.05
CA VAL A 730 12.53 16.88 18.85
C VAL A 730 12.17 16.23 20.19
N GLN A 731 13.01 16.37 21.23
CA GLN A 731 12.69 15.89 22.58
C GLN A 731 11.45 16.60 23.15
N LEU A 732 11.39 17.93 23.04
CA LEU A 732 10.22 18.73 23.47
C LEU A 732 8.95 18.37 22.68
N THR A 733 9.06 18.17 21.37
CA THR A 733 7.95 17.71 20.53
C THR A 733 7.46 16.33 20.97
N THR A 734 8.37 15.42 21.29
CA THR A 734 8.02 14.09 21.79
C THR A 734 7.31 14.18 23.14
N LEU A 735 7.78 15.02 24.06
CA LEU A 735 7.12 15.29 25.34
C LEU A 735 5.69 15.83 25.15
N LEU A 736 5.48 16.74 24.18
CA LEU A 736 4.15 17.22 23.82
C LEU A 736 3.26 16.07 23.31
N LYS A 737 3.75 15.23 22.38
CA LYS A 737 3.02 14.05 21.89
C LYS A 737 2.63 13.09 23.03
N CYS A 738 3.45 12.99 24.06
CA CYS A 738 3.15 12.17 25.23
C CYS A 738 2.03 12.72 26.12
N VAL A 739 1.69 14.02 26.08
CA VAL A 739 0.61 14.61 26.89
C VAL A 739 -0.73 13.93 26.65
N GLU A 740 -1.02 13.56 25.40
CA GLU A 740 -2.29 12.91 25.03
C GLU A 740 -2.29 11.41 25.31
N THR A 741 -1.15 10.76 25.18
CA THR A 741 -1.02 9.30 25.18
C THR A 741 -0.65 8.73 26.56
N ALA A 742 0.14 9.45 27.36
CA ALA A 742 0.68 8.96 28.62
C ALA A 742 -0.02 9.52 29.87
N PHE A 743 -0.75 10.63 29.78
CA PHE A 743 -1.39 11.30 30.93
C PHE A 743 -2.92 11.30 30.81
N SER A 744 -3.61 11.13 31.94
CA SER A 744 -5.08 11.13 31.99
C SER A 744 -5.63 12.06 33.09
N GLY A 745 -6.83 12.60 32.86
CA GLY A 745 -7.55 13.44 33.83
C GLY A 745 -6.79 14.70 34.24
N GLY A 746 -6.73 14.98 35.56
CA GLY A 746 -6.08 16.17 36.12
C GLY A 746 -4.58 16.27 35.82
N LYS A 747 -3.88 15.14 35.63
CA LYS A 747 -2.45 15.10 35.29
C LYS A 747 -2.17 15.66 33.90
N ARG A 748 -3.05 15.36 32.93
CA ARG A 748 -2.96 15.92 31.58
C ARG A 748 -3.08 17.44 31.62
N VAL A 749 -4.00 17.97 32.43
CA VAL A 749 -4.19 19.41 32.59
C VAL A 749 -2.97 20.07 33.25
N ALA A 750 -2.42 19.47 34.31
CA ALA A 750 -1.24 19.98 35.00
C ALA A 750 0.03 19.96 34.13
N MET A 751 0.23 18.88 33.35
CA MET A 751 1.34 18.76 32.41
C MET A 751 1.21 19.79 31.27
N ALA A 752 0.01 19.90 30.69
CA ALA A 752 -0.27 20.87 29.63
C ALA A 752 -0.03 22.32 30.10
N ALA A 753 -0.44 22.67 31.33
CA ALA A 753 -0.20 23.99 31.90
C ALA A 753 1.29 24.28 32.13
N SER A 754 2.07 23.28 32.54
CA SER A 754 3.52 23.41 32.76
C SER A 754 4.27 23.56 31.44
N LEU A 755 3.87 22.80 30.41
CA LEU A 755 4.43 22.89 29.06
C LEU A 755 4.04 24.18 28.35
N TYR A 756 2.82 24.68 28.54
CA TYR A 756 2.34 25.92 27.92
C TYR A 756 3.28 27.10 28.13
N ARG A 757 3.77 27.29 29.38
CA ARG A 757 4.74 28.36 29.69
C ARG A 757 6.02 28.24 28.87
N ILE A 758 6.56 27.03 28.77
CA ILE A 758 7.84 26.77 28.11
C ILE A 758 7.69 26.84 26.59
N VAL A 759 6.58 26.35 26.04
CA VAL A 759 6.24 26.51 24.63
C VAL A 759 6.20 27.99 24.25
N GLY A 760 5.58 28.84 25.07
CA GLY A 760 5.58 30.29 24.85
C GLY A 760 6.98 30.90 24.83
N GLU A 761 7.85 30.52 25.78
CA GLU A 761 9.24 30.99 25.84
C GLU A 761 10.06 30.50 24.63
N VAL A 762 9.89 29.24 24.22
CA VAL A 762 10.56 28.64 23.05
C VAL A 762 10.12 29.32 21.76
N LEU A 763 8.81 29.46 21.52
CA LEU A 763 8.28 30.14 20.34
C LEU A 763 8.75 31.60 20.26
N GLY A 764 8.73 32.32 21.38
CA GLY A 764 9.26 33.68 21.46
C GLY A 764 10.76 33.76 21.14
N THR A 765 11.54 32.81 21.66
CA THR A 765 12.98 32.72 21.40
C THR A 765 13.25 32.43 19.93
N CYS A 766 12.61 31.39 19.36
CA CYS A 766 12.70 31.07 17.94
C CYS A 766 12.33 32.27 17.07
N ARG A 767 11.24 33.00 17.37
CA ARG A 767 10.87 34.19 16.60
C ARG A 767 11.93 35.30 16.65
N SER A 768 12.55 35.52 17.81
CA SER A 768 13.61 36.53 17.97
C SER A 768 14.96 36.10 17.38
N ALA A 769 15.22 34.79 17.37
CA ALA A 769 16.47 34.18 16.97
C ALA A 769 16.53 33.83 15.48
N ILE A 770 15.38 33.76 14.79
CA ILE A 770 15.25 33.44 13.37
C ILE A 770 15.11 34.75 12.58
N PRO A 771 16.20 35.43 12.17
CA PRO A 771 16.17 36.21 10.94
C PRO A 771 16.19 35.19 9.80
N ALA A 772 15.01 34.84 9.30
CA ALA A 772 14.79 33.75 8.34
C ALA A 772 15.57 33.88 7.00
N THR A 773 16.30 34.98 6.79
CA THR A 773 17.08 35.24 5.58
C THR A 773 18.46 34.56 5.54
N THR A 774 18.98 34.00 6.65
CA THR A 774 20.34 33.42 6.67
C THR A 774 20.41 31.88 6.57
N TRP A 775 19.33 31.15 6.82
CA TRP A 775 19.39 29.67 6.94
C TRP A 775 18.97 28.95 5.68
N ALA A 776 19.45 29.48 4.55
CA ALA A 776 19.10 28.99 3.25
C ALA A 776 19.52 27.53 3.02
N ALA A 777 18.56 26.73 2.55
CA ALA A 777 18.43 25.28 2.39
C ALA A 777 19.52 24.53 1.60
N ALA A 778 20.81 24.80 1.87
CA ALA A 778 21.92 24.05 1.28
C ALA A 778 22.62 23.10 2.29
N ASP A 779 22.49 23.32 3.61
CA ASP A 779 23.12 22.48 4.65
C ASP A 779 22.09 21.61 5.38
N ALA A 780 22.37 20.31 5.49
CA ALA A 780 21.52 19.30 6.12
C ALA A 780 21.14 19.64 7.57
N ALA A 781 22.04 20.31 8.32
CA ALA A 781 21.77 20.71 9.70
C ALA A 781 20.66 21.78 9.81
N SER A 782 20.64 22.74 8.89
CA SER A 782 19.59 23.78 8.82
C SER A 782 18.25 23.18 8.39
N CYS A 783 18.27 22.28 7.40
CA CYS A 783 17.05 21.57 6.98
C CYS A 783 16.44 20.73 8.11
N GLY A 784 17.28 20.08 8.93
CA GLY A 784 16.84 19.32 10.10
C GLY A 784 16.19 20.21 11.17
N LEU A 785 16.76 21.39 11.46
CA LEU A 785 16.17 22.33 12.41
C LEU A 785 14.80 22.83 11.94
N ILE A 786 14.68 23.18 10.65
CA ILE A 786 13.40 23.65 10.09
C ILE A 786 12.35 22.52 10.16
N SER A 787 12.69 21.28 9.80
CA SER A 787 11.78 20.13 9.98
C SER A 787 11.29 20.00 11.43
N ALA A 788 12.21 20.09 12.39
CA ALA A 788 11.87 19.97 13.81
C ALA A 788 10.99 21.14 14.29
N LEU A 789 11.21 22.36 13.79
CA LEU A 789 10.36 23.53 14.07
C LEU A 789 8.95 23.37 13.50
N LEU A 790 8.83 22.86 12.28
CA LEU A 790 7.54 22.59 11.64
C LEU A 790 6.75 21.53 12.43
N ASP A 791 7.37 20.39 12.78
CA ASP A 791 6.73 19.33 13.59
C ASP A 791 6.37 19.82 15.01
N PHE A 792 7.23 20.64 15.64
CA PHE A 792 6.95 21.25 16.93
C PHE A 792 5.71 22.15 16.87
N CYS A 793 5.64 23.08 15.89
CA CYS A 793 4.50 23.98 15.74
C CYS A 793 3.18 23.23 15.51
N TYR A 794 3.19 22.24 14.61
CA TYR A 794 2.04 21.39 14.35
C TYR A 794 1.58 20.66 15.62
N THR A 795 2.52 20.04 16.35
CA THR A 795 2.24 19.30 17.57
C THR A 795 1.70 20.19 18.70
N VAL A 796 2.25 21.40 18.88
CA VAL A 796 1.75 22.38 19.86
C VAL A 796 0.28 22.68 19.62
N VAL A 797 -0.09 22.96 18.38
CA VAL A 797 -1.49 23.25 18.01
C VAL A 797 -2.38 22.03 18.24
N CYS A 798 -1.91 20.82 17.91
CA CYS A 798 -2.70 19.61 18.10
C CYS A 798 -2.95 19.29 19.58
N VAL A 799 -1.91 19.36 20.41
CA VAL A 799 -1.95 18.87 21.80
C VAL A 799 -2.48 19.92 22.77
N LEU A 800 -2.09 21.19 22.62
CA LEU A 800 -2.41 22.27 23.56
C LEU A 800 -3.60 23.11 23.11
N HIS A 801 -4.38 22.66 22.11
CA HIS A 801 -5.45 23.44 21.46
C HIS A 801 -6.43 24.13 22.42
N SER A 802 -6.68 23.58 23.61
CA SER A 802 -7.68 24.08 24.58
C SER A 802 -7.11 25.08 25.57
N GLN A 803 -5.79 25.20 25.65
CA GLN A 803 -5.07 26.08 26.57
C GLN A 803 -4.29 27.19 25.84
N LEU A 804 -4.27 27.17 24.50
CA LEU A 804 -3.57 28.17 23.71
C LEU A 804 -4.32 29.50 23.71
N ASP A 805 -3.72 30.53 24.29
CA ASP A 805 -4.22 31.90 24.15
C ASP A 805 -4.02 32.41 22.71
N PRO A 806 -4.81 33.39 22.26
CA PRO A 806 -4.68 34.00 20.93
C PRO A 806 -3.28 34.52 20.58
N ARG A 807 -2.49 34.90 21.60
CA ARG A 807 -1.11 35.39 21.43
C ARG A 807 -0.17 34.29 20.95
N VAL A 808 -0.21 33.12 21.58
CA VAL A 808 0.66 31.98 21.21
C VAL A 808 0.28 31.43 19.85
N MET A 809 -1.01 31.40 19.54
CA MET A 809 -1.49 31.03 18.20
C MET A 809 -1.01 32.00 17.11
N GLN A 810 -0.98 33.30 17.42
CA GLN A 810 -0.42 34.30 16.52
C GLN A 810 1.10 34.12 16.37
N ASP A 811 1.83 33.83 17.45
CA ASP A 811 3.27 33.55 17.39
C ASP A 811 3.57 32.31 16.52
N VAL A 812 2.78 31.24 16.60
CA VAL A 812 2.89 30.06 15.73
C VAL A 812 2.65 30.44 14.26
N LEU A 813 1.61 31.21 13.97
CA LEU A 813 1.29 31.66 12.62
C LEU A 813 2.40 32.52 12.01
N GLU A 814 2.90 33.50 12.77
CA GLU A 814 3.99 34.37 12.35
C GLU A 814 5.29 33.59 12.11
N LEU A 815 5.59 32.61 12.97
CA LEU A 815 6.76 31.76 12.83
C LEU A 815 6.68 30.88 11.58
N LEU A 816 5.56 30.17 11.37
CA LEU A 816 5.34 29.34 10.18
C LEU A 816 5.43 30.17 8.89
N HIS A 817 4.83 31.36 8.89
CA HIS A 817 4.92 32.29 7.76
C HIS A 817 6.36 32.74 7.49
N SER A 818 7.14 33.05 8.54
CA SER A 818 8.56 33.44 8.39
C SER A 818 9.42 32.31 7.83
N VAL A 819 9.13 31.05 8.18
CA VAL A 819 9.83 29.87 7.65
C VAL A 819 9.45 29.63 6.20
N PHE A 820 8.16 29.73 5.86
CA PHE A 820 7.67 29.56 4.50
C PHE A 820 8.27 30.60 3.54
N THR A 821 8.24 31.88 3.90
CA THR A 821 8.85 32.96 3.10
C THR A 821 10.36 32.79 2.94
N ALA A 822 11.06 32.27 3.95
CA ALA A 822 12.47 31.96 3.84
C ALA A 822 12.76 30.82 2.85
N GLU A 823 12.04 29.69 2.95
CA GLU A 823 12.21 28.56 2.03
C GLU A 823 11.78 28.91 0.60
N GLU A 824 10.79 29.78 0.43
CA GLU A 824 10.35 30.30 -0.87
C GLU A 824 11.50 30.98 -1.62
N THR A 825 12.30 31.83 -0.95
CA THR A 825 13.42 32.54 -1.60
C THR A 825 14.47 31.61 -2.23
N GLN A 826 14.49 30.32 -1.85
CA GLN A 826 15.51 29.36 -2.30
C GLN A 826 14.94 28.19 -3.10
N GLY A 827 13.62 27.97 -3.08
CA GLY A 827 12.90 27.06 -3.98
C GLY A 827 12.96 25.56 -3.65
N PHE A 828 13.90 25.06 -2.85
CA PHE A 828 14.11 23.60 -2.68
C PHE A 828 13.10 22.89 -1.74
N HIS A 829 12.66 23.51 -0.66
CA HIS A 829 11.81 22.85 0.36
C HIS A 829 10.47 23.55 0.62
N ARG A 830 10.10 24.54 -0.20
CA ARG A 830 8.90 25.37 -0.01
C ARG A 830 7.59 24.59 0.16
N PHE A 831 7.45 23.42 -0.47
CA PHE A 831 6.23 22.61 -0.34
C PHE A 831 6.13 21.91 1.00
N ARG A 832 7.25 21.58 1.65
CA ARG A 832 7.23 21.02 3.00
C ARG A 832 6.70 22.04 4.00
N SER A 833 7.25 23.26 4.02
CA SER A 833 6.75 24.33 4.89
C SER A 833 5.32 24.73 4.56
N ALA A 834 4.97 24.84 3.28
CA ALA A 834 3.59 25.10 2.86
C ALA A 834 2.63 24.04 3.40
N THR A 835 2.91 22.75 3.17
CA THR A 835 2.04 21.65 3.61
C THR A 835 1.89 21.62 5.12
N THR A 836 2.99 21.69 5.90
CA THR A 836 2.88 21.66 7.36
C THR A 836 2.18 22.91 7.90
N MET A 837 2.40 24.09 7.30
CA MET A 837 1.68 25.31 7.66
C MET A 837 0.18 25.16 7.40
N LEU A 838 -0.22 24.69 6.23
CA LEU A 838 -1.61 24.46 5.85
C LEU A 838 -2.28 23.43 6.78
N GLN A 839 -1.62 22.31 7.08
CA GLN A 839 -2.10 21.30 8.03
C GLN A 839 -2.28 21.88 9.44
N THR A 840 -1.32 22.68 9.91
CA THR A 840 -1.40 23.35 11.22
C THR A 840 -2.58 24.30 11.27
N LEU A 841 -2.76 25.12 10.24
CA LEU A 841 -3.89 26.05 10.10
C LEU A 841 -5.24 25.31 10.08
N CYS A 842 -5.34 24.18 9.36
CA CYS A 842 -6.54 23.34 9.37
C CYS A 842 -6.93 22.90 10.78
N GLN A 843 -5.97 22.52 11.62
CA GLN A 843 -6.26 22.16 13.02
C GLN A 843 -6.69 23.36 13.86
N MET A 844 -6.09 24.54 13.66
CA MET A 844 -6.51 25.78 14.34
C MET A 844 -7.95 26.16 13.98
N MET A 845 -8.38 25.87 12.75
CA MET A 845 -9.70 26.22 12.22
C MET A 845 -10.85 25.42 12.83
N LYS A 846 -10.61 24.14 13.17
CA LYS A 846 -11.63 23.25 13.77
C LYS A 846 -12.09 23.70 15.17
N GLN A 847 -11.29 24.51 15.87
CA GLN A 847 -11.54 24.84 17.28
C GLN A 847 -12.42 26.09 17.46
N PRO A 848 -13.64 25.99 18.05
CA PRO A 848 -14.64 27.06 18.03
C PRO A 848 -14.20 28.38 18.68
N GLN A 849 -13.23 28.35 19.59
CA GLN A 849 -12.72 29.48 20.38
C GLN A 849 -11.88 30.50 19.56
N ASN A 850 -11.41 30.12 18.37
CA ASN A 850 -10.41 30.87 17.58
C ASN A 850 -10.99 31.94 16.64
N ARG A 851 -11.96 32.74 17.09
CA ARG A 851 -12.58 33.77 16.21
C ARG A 851 -11.65 34.95 15.92
N THR A 852 -10.75 35.29 16.84
CA THR A 852 -9.91 36.50 16.75
C THR A 852 -8.75 36.37 15.77
N ILE A 853 -8.27 35.15 15.51
CA ILE A 853 -7.13 34.91 14.61
C ILE A 853 -7.54 34.73 13.14
N MET A 854 -8.84 34.55 12.88
CA MET A 854 -9.40 34.38 11.54
C MET A 854 -8.91 35.40 10.51
N PRO A 855 -8.87 36.72 10.79
CA PRO A 855 -8.40 37.70 9.82
C PRO A 855 -6.91 37.50 9.45
N ALA A 856 -6.08 37.08 10.41
CA ALA A 856 -4.66 36.83 10.18
C ALA A 856 -4.46 35.59 9.30
N ILE A 857 -5.20 34.51 9.57
CA ILE A 857 -5.16 33.28 8.75
C ILE A 857 -5.61 33.58 7.32
N VAL A 858 -6.75 34.27 7.16
CA VAL A 858 -7.28 34.64 5.83
C VAL A 858 -6.26 35.46 5.05
N ARG A 859 -5.61 36.44 5.69
CA ARG A 859 -4.58 37.26 5.06
C ARG A 859 -3.39 36.42 4.60
N VAL A 860 -2.80 35.59 5.46
CA VAL A 860 -1.63 34.77 5.11
C VAL A 860 -1.98 33.77 3.99
N VAL A 861 -3.10 33.05 4.13
CA VAL A 861 -3.50 32.02 3.17
C VAL A 861 -3.84 32.62 1.81
N LEU A 862 -4.63 33.69 1.76
CA LEU A 862 -5.09 34.24 0.48
C LEU A 862 -4.09 35.19 -0.19
N CYS A 863 -3.34 35.97 0.59
CA CYS A 863 -2.41 36.96 0.03
C CYS A 863 -1.02 36.39 -0.23
N GLU A 864 -0.56 35.41 0.56
CA GLU A 864 0.82 34.92 0.50
C GLU A 864 0.88 33.48 0.00
N VAL A 865 0.11 32.54 0.58
CA VAL A 865 0.24 31.10 0.23
C VAL A 865 -0.45 30.73 -1.09
N LEU A 866 -1.68 31.19 -1.30
CA LEU A 866 -2.51 30.86 -2.46
C LEU A 866 -1.86 31.27 -3.80
N PRO A 867 -1.28 32.48 -3.96
CA PRO A 867 -0.59 32.84 -5.19
C PRO A 867 0.61 31.93 -5.49
N ILE A 868 1.32 31.47 -4.47
CA ILE A 868 2.54 30.67 -4.67
C ILE A 868 2.21 29.21 -4.99
N VAL A 869 1.28 28.61 -4.24
CA VAL A 869 0.92 27.19 -4.40
C VAL A 869 -0.11 27.00 -5.52
N GLY A 870 -0.96 27.99 -5.77
CA GLY A 870 -2.07 27.88 -6.72
C GLY A 870 -1.76 28.17 -8.18
N SER A 871 -0.64 28.83 -8.51
CA SER A 871 -0.32 29.31 -9.87
C SER A 871 1.05 28.87 -10.41
N ASP A 872 1.60 27.77 -9.93
CA ASP A 872 3.02 27.44 -10.14
C ASP A 872 3.34 26.94 -11.57
N GLU A 873 3.42 27.87 -12.52
CA GLU A 873 3.91 27.66 -13.90
C GLU A 873 5.34 27.07 -13.93
N LEU A 874 6.14 27.34 -12.88
CA LEU A 874 7.53 26.87 -12.75
C LEU A 874 7.62 25.34 -12.63
N TYR A 875 6.63 24.68 -12.02
CA TYR A 875 6.62 23.22 -11.91
C TYR A 875 6.15 22.53 -13.20
N GLN A 876 5.16 23.11 -13.89
CA GLN A 876 4.77 22.63 -15.23
C GLN A 876 5.95 22.72 -16.22
N GLN A 877 6.76 23.78 -16.12
CA GLN A 877 8.00 23.91 -16.90
C GLN A 877 9.07 22.90 -16.48
N ALA A 878 9.28 22.64 -15.19
CA ALA A 878 10.26 21.67 -14.70
C ALA A 878 9.93 20.22 -15.09
N MET A 879 8.65 19.81 -15.04
CA MET A 879 8.20 18.48 -15.48
C MET A 879 8.29 18.33 -17.00
N SER A 880 8.03 19.40 -17.77
CA SER A 880 8.23 19.38 -19.23
C SER A 880 9.71 19.26 -19.62
N GLY A 881 10.62 19.84 -18.83
CA GLY A 881 12.07 19.73 -19.00
C GLY A 881 12.63 18.35 -18.63
N ASN A 882 12.03 17.67 -17.64
CA ASN A 882 12.53 16.38 -17.15
C ASN A 882 12.14 15.20 -18.07
N ASN A 883 11.03 15.31 -18.81
CA ASN A 883 10.65 14.31 -19.81
C ASN A 883 11.59 14.26 -21.04
N ASN A 884 12.30 15.34 -21.34
CA ASN A 884 13.29 15.36 -22.43
C ASN A 884 14.65 14.75 -22.03
N ASN A 885 14.97 14.68 -20.73
CA ASN A 885 16.23 14.12 -20.25
C ASN A 885 16.15 12.62 -19.87
N ASN A 886 14.95 12.12 -19.54
CA ASN A 886 14.78 10.70 -19.18
C ASN A 886 14.95 9.73 -20.36
N ASN A 887 14.83 10.19 -21.62
CA ASN A 887 15.10 9.34 -22.79
C ASN A 887 16.59 9.19 -23.14
N ASN A 888 17.49 10.00 -22.57
CA ASN A 888 18.93 9.92 -22.88
C ASN A 888 19.77 9.24 -21.78
N ASN A 889 19.23 9.04 -20.57
CA ASN A 889 19.97 8.44 -19.45
C ASN A 889 19.50 7.04 -19.03
N ALA A 890 18.44 6.50 -19.64
CA ALA A 890 17.95 5.14 -19.38
C ALA A 890 18.86 4.01 -19.92
N ALA A 891 19.93 4.35 -20.65
CA ALA A 891 20.83 3.37 -21.24
C ALA A 891 22.16 3.14 -20.47
N ASN A 892 22.45 3.87 -19.37
CA ASN A 892 23.83 3.86 -18.86
C ASN A 892 24.07 3.91 -17.34
N ASN A 893 23.09 3.56 -16.48
CA ASN A 893 23.38 3.39 -15.04
C ASN A 893 22.51 2.31 -14.39
N ASN A 894 22.84 1.04 -14.65
CA ASN A 894 22.57 -0.06 -13.73
C ASN A 894 23.84 -0.31 -12.92
N ASN A 895 23.93 0.24 -11.70
CA ASN A 895 24.67 -0.35 -10.58
C ASN A 895 24.56 0.50 -9.31
N ASN A 896 24.15 -0.16 -8.22
CA ASN A 896 24.42 0.12 -6.81
C ASN A 896 24.02 1.48 -6.21
N ASN A 897 22.85 1.52 -5.56
CA ASN A 897 22.62 2.02 -4.18
C ASN A 897 21.12 2.29 -3.95
N ASN A 898 20.36 1.28 -3.52
CA ASN A 898 18.95 1.43 -3.18
C ASN A 898 18.64 1.43 -1.67
N ASN A 899 19.64 1.42 -0.78
CA ASN A 899 19.39 1.29 0.67
C ASN A 899 19.48 2.61 1.47
N ASN A 900 19.27 3.78 0.84
CA ASN A 900 19.23 5.08 1.54
C ASN A 900 18.10 6.01 1.03
N ARG A 901 17.04 5.46 0.43
CA ARG A 901 15.85 6.23 -0.03
C ARG A 901 14.64 6.05 0.90
N GLN A 902 14.86 6.09 2.21
CA GLN A 902 13.79 6.24 3.19
C GLN A 902 14.10 7.45 4.07
N GLU A 903 13.06 8.22 4.39
CA GLU A 903 13.05 9.47 5.17
C GLU A 903 13.37 10.76 4.40
N GLY A 904 12.62 11.00 3.32
CA GLY A 904 12.57 12.31 2.67
C GLY A 904 11.65 12.28 1.47
N GLU A 905 10.40 11.84 1.64
CA GLU A 905 9.38 12.09 0.61
C GLU A 905 9.31 13.61 0.42
N GLU A 906 9.84 14.08 -0.72
CA GLU A 906 9.65 15.44 -1.18
C GLU A 906 8.14 15.67 -1.26
N CYS A 907 7.61 16.47 -0.32
CA CYS A 907 6.19 16.78 -0.26
C CYS A 907 5.76 17.31 -1.64
N SER A 908 4.89 16.56 -2.32
CA SER A 908 4.59 16.83 -3.73
C SER A 908 3.73 18.09 -3.84
N TYR A 909 3.83 18.78 -4.98
CA TYR A 909 2.96 19.90 -5.32
C TYR A 909 1.47 19.54 -5.15
N GLU A 910 1.11 18.31 -5.52
CA GLU A 910 -0.26 17.79 -5.38
C GLU A 910 -0.68 17.74 -3.90
N THR A 911 0.18 17.26 -2.99
CA THR A 911 -0.11 17.23 -1.55
C THR A 911 -0.33 18.64 -0.99
N ALA A 912 0.53 19.60 -1.35
CA ALA A 912 0.39 20.99 -0.90
C ALA A 912 -0.91 21.63 -1.43
N CYS A 913 -1.27 21.38 -2.69
CA CYS A 913 -2.52 21.84 -3.27
C CYS A 913 -3.75 21.23 -2.58
N VAL A 914 -3.75 19.92 -2.32
CA VAL A 914 -4.87 19.25 -1.63
C VAL A 914 -5.08 19.87 -0.25
N GLU A 915 -4.02 20.08 0.53
CA GLU A 915 -4.13 20.70 1.86
C GLU A 915 -4.57 22.17 1.79
N LEU A 916 -4.17 22.92 0.75
CA LEU A 916 -4.64 24.28 0.52
C LEU A 916 -6.16 24.30 0.27
N PHE A 917 -6.65 23.51 -0.68
CA PHE A 917 -8.07 23.48 -1.01
C PHE A 917 -8.92 22.87 0.10
N ARG A 918 -8.34 21.98 0.92
CA ARG A 918 -8.94 21.52 2.18
C ARG A 918 -9.09 22.66 3.19
N LEU A 919 -8.05 23.47 3.40
CA LEU A 919 -8.12 24.63 4.30
C LEU A 919 -9.18 25.64 3.82
N LEU A 920 -9.21 25.95 2.53
CA LEU A 920 -10.21 26.84 1.94
C LEU A 920 -11.64 26.29 2.14
N HIS A 921 -11.82 24.98 1.98
CA HIS A 921 -13.09 24.32 2.30
C HIS A 921 -13.45 24.49 3.77
N ASP A 922 -12.53 24.19 4.69
CA ASP A 922 -12.77 24.30 6.14
C ASP A 922 -13.11 25.74 6.56
N MET A 923 -12.48 26.74 5.93
CA MET A 923 -12.79 28.15 6.12
C MET A 923 -14.24 28.49 5.74
N LEU A 924 -14.68 28.08 4.55
CA LEU A 924 -16.06 28.33 4.11
C LEU A 924 -17.07 27.48 4.89
N HIS A 925 -16.80 26.20 5.08
CA HIS A 925 -17.74 25.27 5.69
C HIS A 925 -17.91 25.52 7.20
N HIS A 926 -16.81 25.60 7.96
CA HIS A 926 -16.86 25.75 9.43
C HIS A 926 -16.95 27.21 9.89
N ARG A 927 -16.45 28.17 9.11
CA ARG A 927 -16.46 29.61 9.46
C ARG A 927 -17.29 30.45 8.51
N TRP A 928 -18.37 29.88 7.99
CA TRP A 928 -19.32 30.55 7.09
C TRP A 928 -19.77 31.94 7.58
N GLN A 929 -20.00 32.11 8.89
CA GLN A 929 -20.43 33.38 9.51
C GLN A 929 -19.41 34.53 9.37
N PHE A 930 -18.15 34.21 9.06
CA PHE A 930 -17.12 35.22 8.79
C PHE A 930 -17.26 35.81 7.38
N PHE A 931 -17.73 35.00 6.43
CA PHE A 931 -17.88 35.40 5.03
C PHE A 931 -19.28 35.91 4.73
N VAL A 932 -20.30 35.33 5.35
CA VAL A 932 -21.72 35.60 5.04
C VAL A 932 -22.45 35.96 6.32
N ASP A 933 -23.24 37.04 6.27
CA ASP A 933 -24.11 37.40 7.37
C ASP A 933 -25.17 36.30 7.56
N THR A 934 -25.24 35.82 8.79
CA THR A 934 -26.15 34.75 9.21
C THR A 934 -26.98 35.22 10.41
N SER A 935 -27.27 36.52 10.45
CA SER A 935 -28.27 37.11 11.31
C SER A 935 -29.59 36.30 11.25
N PRO A 936 -30.33 36.18 12.37
CA PRO A 936 -31.49 35.29 12.45
C PRO A 936 -32.55 35.56 11.38
N MET A 937 -32.66 36.80 10.88
CA MET A 937 -33.52 37.14 9.73
C MET A 937 -33.02 36.54 8.41
N GLN A 938 -31.72 36.65 8.11
CA GLN A 938 -31.11 36.10 6.88
C GLN A 938 -30.96 34.57 6.87
N ARG A 939 -31.18 33.89 8.01
CA ARG A 939 -31.29 32.42 8.05
C ARG A 939 -32.61 31.92 7.49
N MET A 940 -33.69 32.70 7.60
CA MET A 940 -35.02 32.32 7.11
C MET A 940 -35.17 32.53 5.60
N GLU A 941 -34.40 33.46 5.02
CA GLU A 941 -34.37 33.73 3.57
C GLU A 941 -32.94 33.64 3.00
N PRO A 942 -32.48 32.46 2.54
CA PRO A 942 -31.12 32.26 2.03
C PRO A 942 -30.73 33.18 0.86
N GLY A 943 -31.69 33.58 0.03
CA GLY A 943 -31.49 34.50 -1.11
C GLY A 943 -31.30 35.97 -0.73
N SER A 944 -31.41 36.33 0.56
CA SER A 944 -31.19 37.69 1.06
C SER A 944 -29.84 37.87 1.79
N ARG A 945 -29.01 36.82 1.83
CA ARG A 945 -27.75 36.78 2.59
C ARG A 945 -26.73 37.74 2.00
N THR A 946 -26.18 38.61 2.84
CA THR A 946 -25.13 39.56 2.44
C THR A 946 -23.74 39.00 2.76
N ILE A 947 -22.79 39.13 1.82
CA ILE A 947 -21.40 38.72 2.03
C ILE A 947 -20.64 39.83 2.76
N VAL A 948 -20.11 39.51 3.94
CA VAL A 948 -19.38 40.44 4.83
C VAL A 948 -17.97 40.71 4.31
N GLN A 949 -17.33 39.71 3.70
CA GLN A 949 -15.95 39.79 3.17
C GLN A 949 -15.93 39.39 1.69
N PRO A 950 -16.39 40.27 0.78
CA PRO A 950 -16.56 39.92 -0.64
C PRO A 950 -15.23 39.61 -1.34
N GLU A 951 -14.18 40.37 -1.06
CA GLU A 951 -12.85 40.17 -1.70
C GLU A 951 -12.26 38.79 -1.38
N ALA A 952 -12.26 38.40 -0.11
CA ALA A 952 -11.77 37.09 0.32
C ALA A 952 -12.62 35.94 -0.25
N PHE A 953 -13.95 36.10 -0.26
CA PHE A 953 -14.86 35.10 -0.80
C PHE A 953 -14.65 34.88 -2.31
N VAL A 954 -14.58 35.97 -3.08
CA VAL A 954 -14.35 35.92 -4.54
C VAL A 954 -12.99 35.32 -4.85
N THR A 955 -11.94 35.67 -4.10
CA THR A 955 -10.60 35.11 -4.28
C THR A 955 -10.59 33.58 -4.13
N ILE A 956 -11.29 33.05 -3.12
CA ILE A 956 -11.42 31.60 -2.92
C ILE A 956 -12.19 30.94 -4.07
N MET A 957 -13.30 31.55 -4.50
CA MET A 957 -14.10 31.00 -5.60
C MET A 957 -13.35 31.03 -6.92
N ASN A 958 -12.61 32.09 -7.22
CA ASN A 958 -11.78 32.17 -8.42
C ASN A 958 -10.67 31.11 -8.40
N ALA A 959 -10.09 30.81 -7.24
CA ALA A 959 -9.13 29.71 -7.11
C ALA A 959 -9.76 28.34 -7.38
N TYR A 960 -11.00 28.11 -6.90
CA TYR A 960 -11.75 26.89 -7.18
C TYR A 960 -12.03 26.75 -8.68
N GLU A 961 -12.49 27.83 -9.32
CA GLU A 961 -12.73 27.87 -10.77
C GLU A 961 -11.44 27.58 -11.56
N HIS A 962 -10.32 28.21 -11.18
CA HIS A 962 -9.02 28.02 -11.83
C HIS A 962 -8.52 26.56 -11.77
N VAL A 963 -8.75 25.85 -10.66
CA VAL A 963 -8.43 24.42 -10.57
C VAL A 963 -9.21 23.60 -11.58
N LEU A 964 -10.50 23.89 -11.74
CA LEU A 964 -11.38 23.18 -12.67
C LEU A 964 -11.00 23.43 -14.13
N THR A 965 -10.35 24.56 -14.45
CA THR A 965 -9.92 24.90 -15.81
C THR A 965 -8.49 24.51 -16.17
N THR A 966 -7.55 24.52 -15.23
CA THR A 966 -6.12 24.52 -15.54
C THR A 966 -5.40 23.27 -15.02
N ASN A 967 -5.89 22.66 -13.93
CA ASN A 967 -5.21 21.56 -13.22
C ASN A 967 -5.72 20.16 -13.61
N HIS A 968 -5.96 19.92 -14.92
CA HIS A 968 -6.45 18.63 -15.42
C HIS A 968 -5.51 17.45 -15.13
N GLY A 969 -4.22 17.69 -14.86
CA GLY A 969 -3.23 16.66 -14.52
C GLY A 969 -3.21 16.18 -13.06
N PHE A 970 -3.99 16.78 -12.15
CA PHE A 970 -4.01 16.44 -10.72
C PHE A 970 -5.42 16.02 -10.25
N PRO A 971 -5.81 14.75 -10.45
CA PRO A 971 -7.18 14.28 -10.19
C PRO A 971 -7.59 14.39 -8.72
N THR A 972 -6.65 14.25 -7.76
CA THR A 972 -7.00 14.35 -6.33
C THR A 972 -7.38 15.78 -5.93
N VAL A 973 -6.72 16.80 -6.49
CA VAL A 973 -7.03 18.22 -6.24
C VAL A 973 -8.39 18.57 -6.82
N VAL A 974 -8.68 18.14 -8.06
CA VAL A 974 -9.98 18.34 -8.70
C VAL A 974 -11.09 17.67 -7.89
N LYS A 975 -10.89 16.44 -7.41
CA LYS A 975 -11.82 15.74 -6.53
C LYS A 975 -12.10 16.53 -5.24
N GLN A 976 -11.07 17.10 -4.62
CA GLN A 976 -11.21 17.89 -3.39
C GLN A 976 -12.06 19.14 -3.61
N VAL A 977 -11.85 19.87 -4.72
CA VAL A 977 -12.66 21.05 -5.07
C VAL A 977 -14.11 20.67 -5.39
N LEU A 978 -14.34 19.62 -6.18
CA LEU A 978 -15.69 19.14 -6.50
C LEU A 978 -16.47 18.71 -5.26
N SER A 979 -15.83 17.96 -4.36
CA SER A 979 -16.41 17.55 -3.06
C SER A 979 -16.75 18.76 -2.18
N SER A 980 -15.88 19.77 -2.17
CA SER A 980 -16.11 21.03 -1.45
C SER A 980 -17.34 21.76 -2.00
N LEU A 981 -17.46 21.89 -3.34
CA LEU A 981 -18.61 22.54 -3.99
C LEU A 981 -19.93 21.80 -3.74
N GLU A 982 -19.93 20.47 -3.80
CA GLU A 982 -21.10 19.65 -3.49
C GLU A 982 -21.56 19.86 -2.04
N THR A 983 -20.62 19.84 -1.11
CA THR A 983 -20.89 20.03 0.33
C THR A 983 -21.38 21.44 0.64
N LEU A 984 -20.74 22.47 0.07
CA LEU A 984 -21.15 23.87 0.25
C LEU A 984 -22.49 24.17 -0.44
N GLY A 985 -22.74 23.56 -1.60
CA GLY A 985 -24.02 23.64 -2.31
C GLY A 985 -25.16 23.07 -1.47
N THR A 986 -25.00 21.87 -0.91
CA THR A 986 -26.03 21.17 -0.15
C THR A 986 -26.21 21.72 1.27
N LEU A 987 -25.13 21.90 2.04
CA LEU A 987 -25.20 22.27 3.46
C LEU A 987 -25.21 23.78 3.72
N ARG A 988 -24.65 24.59 2.81
CA ARG A 988 -24.59 26.06 2.96
C ARG A 988 -25.47 26.81 1.98
N LEU A 989 -26.10 26.13 1.02
CA LEU A 989 -26.91 26.73 -0.05
C LEU A 989 -26.12 27.76 -0.86
N LEU A 990 -24.85 27.45 -1.14
CA LEU A 990 -23.90 28.35 -1.82
C LEU A 990 -24.48 28.94 -3.11
N PHE A 991 -25.16 28.13 -3.91
CA PHE A 991 -25.65 28.51 -5.24
C PHE A 991 -26.79 29.53 -5.23
N ILE A 992 -27.44 29.75 -4.07
CA ILE A 992 -28.54 30.73 -3.90
C ILE A 992 -27.99 32.07 -3.35
N VAL A 993 -26.72 32.12 -2.93
CA VAL A 993 -26.13 33.36 -2.41
C VAL A 993 -26.02 34.38 -3.56
N PRO A 994 -26.57 35.61 -3.43
CA PRO A 994 -26.68 36.56 -4.53
C PRO A 994 -25.37 36.81 -5.28
N LEU A 995 -24.25 37.02 -4.55
CA LEU A 995 -22.95 37.25 -5.19
C LEU A 995 -22.50 36.05 -6.06
N PHE A 996 -22.72 34.81 -5.59
CA PHE A 996 -22.36 33.62 -6.36
C PHE A 996 -23.28 33.46 -7.58
N PHE A 997 -24.59 33.59 -7.35
CA PHE A 997 -25.63 33.46 -8.38
C PHE A 997 -25.46 34.47 -9.51
N ASP A 998 -25.25 35.75 -9.16
CA ASP A 998 -25.15 36.86 -10.11
C ASP A 998 -23.81 36.87 -10.85
N GLN A 999 -22.68 36.64 -10.14
CA GLN A 999 -21.35 36.95 -10.68
C GLN A 999 -20.49 35.72 -11.03
N LEU A 1000 -20.66 34.57 -10.36
CA LEU A 1000 -19.73 33.43 -10.47
C LEU A 1000 -20.34 32.19 -11.14
N MET A 1001 -21.66 32.01 -11.01
CA MET A 1001 -22.36 30.79 -11.40
C MET A 1001 -22.18 30.42 -12.89
N GLU A 1002 -22.08 31.41 -13.79
CA GLU A 1002 -21.86 31.16 -15.22
C GLU A 1002 -20.48 30.57 -15.52
N GLY A 1003 -19.42 31.16 -14.92
CA GLY A 1003 -18.04 30.72 -15.11
C GLY A 1003 -17.80 29.31 -14.57
N PHE A 1004 -18.38 28.98 -13.42
CA PHE A 1004 -18.33 27.62 -12.87
C PHE A 1004 -19.03 26.59 -13.76
N MET A 1005 -20.23 26.88 -14.28
CA MET A 1005 -20.91 25.98 -15.21
C MET A 1005 -20.07 25.76 -16.48
N GLN A 1006 -19.45 26.83 -17.01
CA GLN A 1006 -18.57 26.75 -18.17
C GLN A 1006 -17.34 25.87 -17.90
N SER A 1007 -16.68 26.08 -16.77
CA SER A 1007 -15.48 25.34 -16.35
C SER A 1007 -15.77 23.86 -16.10
N LEU A 1008 -16.90 23.54 -15.46
CA LEU A 1008 -17.36 22.16 -15.23
C LEU A 1008 -17.70 21.44 -16.54
N LEU A 1009 -18.36 22.11 -17.49
CA LEU A 1009 -18.65 21.54 -18.80
C LEU A 1009 -17.36 21.28 -19.61
N ARG A 1010 -16.41 22.21 -19.60
CA ARG A 1010 -15.08 22.00 -20.22
C ARG A 1010 -14.33 20.83 -19.60
N LEU A 1011 -14.31 20.77 -18.27
CA LEU A 1011 -13.71 19.65 -17.54
C LEU A 1011 -14.38 18.34 -17.93
N ALA A 1012 -15.72 18.30 -18.00
CA ALA A 1012 -16.47 17.11 -18.39
C ALA A 1012 -16.18 16.65 -19.83
N ILE A 1013 -15.86 17.55 -20.75
CA ILE A 1013 -15.50 17.20 -22.14
C ILE A 1013 -14.04 16.73 -22.22
N SER A 1014 -13.14 17.21 -21.34
CA SER A 1014 -11.73 16.82 -21.35
C SER A 1014 -11.51 15.32 -21.07
N ASP A 1015 -10.38 14.78 -21.56
CA ASP A 1015 -9.98 13.38 -21.35
C ASP A 1015 -9.89 12.99 -19.86
N HIS A 1016 -9.57 13.95 -18.99
CA HIS A 1016 -9.41 13.76 -17.54
C HIS A 1016 -10.73 13.86 -16.78
N GLY A 1017 -11.77 14.44 -17.40
CA GLY A 1017 -13.11 14.60 -16.81
C GLY A 1017 -13.86 13.30 -16.59
N ALA A 1018 -13.51 12.24 -17.34
CA ALA A 1018 -14.15 10.92 -17.22
C ALA A 1018 -14.02 10.33 -15.80
N ILE A 1019 -12.91 10.60 -15.10
CA ILE A 1019 -12.65 10.11 -13.74
C ILE A 1019 -13.63 10.72 -12.73
N HIS A 1020 -14.03 11.98 -12.92
CA HIS A 1020 -14.88 12.74 -11.99
C HIS A 1020 -16.29 13.00 -12.53
N GLN A 1021 -16.69 12.32 -13.60
CA GLN A 1021 -17.95 12.54 -14.32
C GLN A 1021 -19.16 12.58 -13.37
N GLU A 1022 -19.26 11.63 -12.43
CA GLU A 1022 -20.37 11.56 -11.49
C GLU A 1022 -20.48 12.80 -10.59
N GLN A 1023 -19.35 13.28 -10.07
CA GLN A 1023 -19.29 14.45 -9.19
C GLN A 1023 -19.57 15.74 -9.96
N ILE A 1024 -19.05 15.85 -11.19
CA ILE A 1024 -19.32 17.00 -12.07
C ILE A 1024 -20.81 17.09 -12.38
N VAL A 1025 -21.46 15.98 -12.73
CA VAL A 1025 -22.90 15.94 -13.01
C VAL A 1025 -23.71 16.33 -11.78
N LYS A 1026 -23.34 15.86 -10.58
CA LYS A 1026 -24.01 16.23 -9.32
C LYS A 1026 -23.95 17.73 -9.04
N VAL A 1027 -22.78 18.34 -9.20
CA VAL A 1027 -22.59 19.79 -8.98
C VAL A 1027 -23.34 20.61 -10.03
N LEU A 1028 -23.27 20.22 -11.31
CA LEU A 1028 -24.02 20.87 -12.40
C LEU A 1028 -25.53 20.77 -12.20
N HIS A 1029 -26.03 19.61 -11.76
CA HIS A 1029 -27.44 19.43 -11.42
C HIS A 1029 -27.87 20.39 -10.30
N ALA A 1030 -27.08 20.48 -9.23
CA ALA A 1030 -27.38 21.36 -8.10
C ALA A 1030 -27.39 22.86 -8.51
N MET A 1031 -26.55 23.27 -9.45
CA MET A 1031 -26.59 24.63 -10.02
C MET A 1031 -27.80 24.83 -10.94
N ALA A 1032 -28.12 23.84 -11.78
CA ALA A 1032 -29.24 23.88 -12.71
C ALA A 1032 -30.60 23.91 -12.01
N GLN A 1033 -30.73 23.31 -10.82
CA GLN A 1033 -31.93 23.40 -9.99
C GLN A 1033 -32.22 24.83 -9.51
N VAL A 1034 -31.19 25.68 -9.37
CA VAL A 1034 -31.37 27.09 -8.99
C VAL A 1034 -31.73 27.95 -10.20
N GLU A 1035 -31.06 27.75 -11.33
CA GLU A 1035 -31.34 28.48 -12.58
C GLU A 1035 -31.22 27.56 -13.82
N PRO A 1036 -32.31 26.89 -14.23
CA PRO A 1036 -32.25 25.86 -15.27
C PRO A 1036 -32.03 26.44 -16.67
N VAL A 1037 -32.38 27.71 -16.91
CA VAL A 1037 -32.19 28.39 -18.20
C VAL A 1037 -30.71 28.67 -18.45
N LYS A 1038 -29.95 29.01 -17.41
CA LYS A 1038 -28.55 29.46 -17.53
C LYS A 1038 -27.63 28.33 -18.00
N LEU A 1039 -27.87 27.08 -17.59
CA LEU A 1039 -27.11 25.92 -18.07
C LEU A 1039 -27.26 25.75 -19.60
N ASN A 1040 -28.48 25.86 -20.13
CA ASN A 1040 -28.72 25.75 -21.58
C ASN A 1040 -28.03 26.87 -22.37
N VAL A 1041 -28.00 28.09 -21.83
CA VAL A 1041 -27.28 29.22 -22.43
C VAL A 1041 -25.77 28.94 -22.47
N VAL A 1042 -25.20 28.41 -21.38
CA VAL A 1042 -23.76 28.08 -21.31
C VAL A 1042 -23.38 26.94 -22.26
N ILE A 1043 -24.22 25.90 -22.38
CA ILE A 1043 -24.01 24.79 -23.34
C ILE A 1043 -23.95 25.34 -24.77
N CYS A 1044 -24.91 26.18 -25.15
CA CYS A 1044 -24.92 26.83 -26.47
C CYS A 1044 -23.70 27.75 -26.66
N ALA A 1045 -23.30 28.50 -25.64
CA ALA A 1045 -22.13 29.38 -25.68
C ALA A 1045 -20.80 28.63 -25.81
N GLN A 1046 -20.71 27.37 -25.37
CA GLN A 1046 -19.56 26.49 -25.61
C GLN A 1046 -19.51 25.88 -27.02
N GLY A 1047 -20.48 26.17 -27.89
CA GLY A 1047 -20.52 25.66 -29.26
C GLY A 1047 -20.89 24.18 -29.36
N ILE A 1048 -21.38 23.57 -28.26
CA ILE A 1048 -21.86 22.20 -28.23
C ILE A 1048 -23.19 22.14 -29.00
N ARG A 1049 -23.23 21.40 -30.11
CA ARG A 1049 -24.43 21.27 -30.94
C ARG A 1049 -25.36 20.22 -30.35
N CYS A 1050 -26.50 20.64 -29.82
CA CYS A 1050 -27.53 19.76 -29.26
C CYS A 1050 -28.89 20.01 -29.92
N ASP A 1051 -29.72 18.95 -29.99
CA ASP A 1051 -31.13 19.10 -30.36
C ASP A 1051 -31.85 19.95 -29.29
N VAL A 1052 -32.67 20.90 -29.76
CA VAL A 1052 -33.50 21.78 -28.93
C VAL A 1052 -34.43 20.97 -28.04
N ASN A 1053 -34.89 19.80 -28.49
CA ASN A 1053 -35.74 18.91 -27.68
C ASN A 1053 -35.00 18.35 -26.46
N ILE A 1054 -33.71 18.00 -26.60
CA ILE A 1054 -32.89 17.46 -25.50
C ILE A 1054 -32.60 18.57 -24.48
N LEU A 1055 -32.34 19.80 -24.93
CA LEU A 1055 -32.15 20.95 -24.04
C LEU A 1055 -33.42 21.30 -23.26
N GLN A 1056 -34.60 21.17 -23.88
CA GLN A 1056 -35.89 21.35 -23.20
C GLN A 1056 -36.19 20.24 -22.19
N LEU A 1057 -35.79 19.00 -22.48
CA LEU A 1057 -35.91 17.88 -21.55
C LEU A 1057 -34.93 18.03 -20.38
N LEU A 1058 -33.69 18.47 -20.62
CA LEU A 1058 -32.69 18.75 -19.58
C LEU A 1058 -33.18 19.85 -18.63
N GLN A 1059 -33.81 20.89 -19.16
CA GLN A 1059 -34.38 22.00 -18.37
C GLN A 1059 -35.53 21.56 -17.45
N ARG A 1060 -36.23 20.48 -17.80
CA ARG A 1060 -37.41 19.96 -17.08
C ARG A 1060 -37.08 18.76 -16.18
N ALA A 1061 -35.83 18.33 -16.13
CA ALA A 1061 -35.40 17.18 -15.36
C ALA A 1061 -35.24 17.56 -13.88
N ASP A 1062 -36.22 17.19 -13.06
CA ASP A 1062 -36.21 17.45 -11.61
C ASP A 1062 -35.40 16.42 -10.81
N ASP A 1063 -35.15 15.23 -11.41
CA ASP A 1063 -34.42 14.13 -10.78
C ASP A 1063 -33.01 13.93 -11.37
N LEU A 1064 -32.03 13.68 -10.49
CA LEU A 1064 -30.63 13.49 -10.84
C LEU A 1064 -30.39 12.36 -11.87
N PRO A 1065 -31.07 11.18 -11.81
CA PRO A 1065 -30.89 10.13 -12.82
C PRO A 1065 -31.28 10.57 -14.24
N SER A 1066 -32.43 11.22 -14.41
CA SER A 1066 -32.88 11.71 -15.72
C SER A 1066 -31.98 12.83 -16.24
N PHE A 1067 -31.59 13.76 -15.36
CA PHE A 1067 -30.64 14.82 -15.71
C PHE A 1067 -29.28 14.26 -16.14
N ARG A 1068 -28.75 13.27 -15.41
CA ARG A 1068 -27.49 12.59 -15.73
C ARG A 1068 -27.52 11.94 -17.10
N MET A 1069 -28.59 11.21 -17.41
CA MET A 1069 -28.73 10.53 -18.70
C MET A 1069 -28.64 11.52 -19.87
N LEU A 1070 -29.43 12.60 -19.80
CA LEU A 1070 -29.48 13.63 -20.84
C LEU A 1070 -28.16 14.41 -20.95
N LEU A 1071 -27.54 14.74 -19.82
CA LEU A 1071 -26.26 15.44 -19.82
C LEU A 1071 -25.12 14.56 -20.33
N ASN A 1072 -25.08 13.27 -19.99
CA ASN A 1072 -24.09 12.33 -20.52
C ASN A 1072 -24.26 12.13 -22.04
N GLU A 1073 -25.50 12.12 -22.55
CA GLU A 1073 -25.76 12.09 -23.99
C GLU A 1073 -25.19 13.33 -24.69
N ILE A 1074 -25.41 14.52 -24.12
CA ILE A 1074 -24.82 15.77 -24.62
C ILE A 1074 -23.29 15.72 -24.60
N LEU A 1075 -22.70 15.28 -23.49
CA LEU A 1075 -21.24 15.24 -23.33
C LEU A 1075 -20.57 14.20 -24.23
N ASN A 1076 -21.19 13.03 -24.42
CA ASN A 1076 -20.70 12.00 -25.33
C ASN A 1076 -20.77 12.41 -26.81
N ASN A 1077 -21.71 13.29 -27.17
CA ASN A 1077 -21.77 13.88 -28.51
C ASN A 1077 -20.75 15.03 -28.70
N ALA A 1078 -20.30 15.64 -27.60
CA ALA A 1078 -19.35 16.76 -27.59
C ALA A 1078 -17.89 16.31 -27.56
N ARG A 1079 -17.61 15.17 -26.91
CA ARG A 1079 -16.33 14.43 -26.98
C ARG A 1079 -16.17 13.80 -28.36
#